data_AF-A0A6V7LCF3-F1
#
_entry.id   AF-A0A6V7LCF3-F1
#
_cell.length_a   1.000
_cell.length_b   1.000
_cell.length_c   1.000
_cell.angle_alpha   90.00
_cell.angle_beta   90.00
_cell.angle_gamma   90.00
#
_symmetry.space_group_name_H-M   'P 1'
#
loop_
_entity.id
_entity.type
_entity.pdbx_description
1 polymer ?
#
loop_
_entity_poly.entity_id
_entity_poly.type
_entity_poly.pdbx_seq_one_letter_code
_entity_poly.pdbx_strand_id
1 'polypeptide(L)'
;TNSENFSTIHQQILELINYRCKILSGTLTVDELKDMKRLATARIDTGNQLLGLDMVVRDEHGNILHPEETSTIQLYYHHETATERIRRATTETKKKPSKPQVPVYSHIFFVSVRNFVCKMSEDVELLLTLYDAREGKAITENYVVSWSKEGLARDIDQLHNLRVLFTDLGSRDLSRDRVYLVCYVIRVGGMEAKEIDHRRSSIVQQNCNKTKSSVENMRRPFGVAAMDITLFITGKLEGDVEHHHFIPFIHCEKESLDGTLRRILAQKETGTLKNSGTGSSGTLVGGGQGLWASLKLLRGDTKQVRDEYPHLVLGNVAIARKMGFPEVILPGDVRNDLYLTLVSGEFSKGSKSTDKNVEVTVKVCNEHGTPIPGVMTLGGGAPLIDEYRSVIYYHEDKPRWCETFKIAVPIEEFKQAHLKFTFKHRSSNEAKDKSEKPFALSYVRLMQRNGTTLQDTLHELLVYKIDNKKYEENDISYFKLPSTRAELAELNAEKKPAIGALSLSSKDGFLLSTNVCSTKLTQNVDLLGLLNWASKPTDLKESLAALMKVDGEEVVKFLQDVLDALFNILMSNSECDMYDDMVFECILYIIGLVSDRKYQHFQPVLDLYISESFSATLAYKKLIAVLRKRIDGASNQSSDGQERDILLKTMKSLQYCMRFIVESRLLFTELDQNEVEFSQTLTDLLKSIVNLMKHETDATLLVQGACLKYFPTTIPHLLRVYSGKQLSNILTELLMTLPPGRLTKQKMMTVNDIVHSPLFLNVDCRAILLPRITVLVRDLLEAKEE
;
A
#
# COMPACT_ATOMS: atom_id res chain seq x y z
N THR A 1 5.79 56.53 -16.59
CA THR A 1 4.62 56.13 -15.79
C THR A 1 3.85 54.92 -16.33
N ASN A 2 4.33 54.23 -17.38
CA ASN A 2 3.70 53.01 -17.93
C ASN A 2 4.53 51.74 -17.63
N SER A 3 4.91 51.51 -16.37
CA SER A 3 5.49 50.22 -15.99
C SER A 3 4.35 49.22 -15.78
N GLU A 4 4.40 48.06 -16.44
CA GLU A 4 3.42 46.98 -16.25
C GLU A 4 3.34 46.52 -14.78
N ASN A 5 4.39 46.78 -14.00
CA ASN A 5 4.49 46.41 -12.60
C ASN A 5 3.91 47.46 -11.63
N PHE A 6 3.45 48.62 -12.11
CA PHE A 6 3.01 49.73 -11.25
C PHE A 6 1.88 49.33 -10.29
N SER A 7 0.83 48.67 -10.80
CA SER A 7 -0.30 48.23 -9.98
C SER A 7 0.11 47.19 -8.93
N THR A 8 0.99 46.26 -9.31
CA THR A 8 1.54 45.22 -8.42
C THR A 8 2.37 45.85 -7.31
N ILE A 9 3.26 46.79 -7.64
CA ILE A 9 4.12 47.48 -6.67
C ILE A 9 3.28 48.35 -5.74
N HIS A 10 2.28 49.07 -6.26
CA HIS A 10 1.37 49.86 -5.44
C HIS A 10 0.64 49.00 -4.40
N GLN A 11 0.12 47.83 -4.81
CA GLN A 11 -0.51 46.88 -3.89
C GLN A 11 0.48 46.35 -2.83
N GLN A 12 1.71 46.00 -3.22
CA GLN A 12 2.75 45.55 -2.28
C GLN A 12 3.12 46.64 -1.26
N ILE A 13 3.18 47.91 -1.67
CA ILE A 13 3.43 49.03 -0.75
C ILE A 13 2.29 49.17 0.27
N LEU A 14 1.03 49.04 -0.16
CA LEU A 14 -0.11 49.07 0.77
C LEU A 14 -0.09 47.90 1.77
N GLU A 15 0.30 46.69 1.32
CA GLU A 15 0.53 45.56 2.22
C GLU A 15 1.64 45.85 3.24
N LEU A 16 2.76 46.42 2.78
CA LEU A 16 3.89 46.78 3.65
C LEU A 16 3.53 47.84 4.69
N ILE A 17 2.69 48.82 4.34
CA ILE A 17 2.17 49.81 5.31
C ILE A 17 1.37 49.10 6.40
N ASN A 18 0.52 48.13 6.04
CA ASN A 18 -0.22 47.33 7.02
C ASN A 18 0.70 46.48 7.90
N TYR A 19 1.74 45.86 7.33
CA TYR A 19 2.73 45.11 8.10
C TYR A 19 3.47 46.01 9.10
N ARG A 20 3.85 47.22 8.67
CA ARG A 20 4.46 48.23 9.53
C ARG A 20 3.53 48.62 10.69
N CYS A 21 2.25 48.87 10.42
CA CYS A 21 1.26 49.16 11.47
C CYS A 21 1.15 48.01 12.50
N LYS A 22 1.12 46.76 12.04
CA LYS A 22 1.08 45.58 12.92
C LYS A 22 2.36 45.43 13.75
N ILE A 23 3.53 45.60 13.13
CA ILE A 23 4.82 45.53 13.84
C ILE A 23 4.92 46.62 14.92
N LEU A 24 4.48 47.85 14.61
CA LEU A 24 4.51 48.98 15.55
C LEU A 24 3.42 48.91 16.63
N SER A 25 2.39 48.08 16.47
CA SER A 25 1.29 47.96 17.44
C SER A 25 1.73 47.37 18.78
N GLY A 26 2.85 46.63 18.81
CA GLY A 26 3.40 46.02 20.03
C GLY A 26 2.56 44.87 20.61
N THR A 27 1.47 44.46 19.94
CA THR A 27 0.57 43.40 20.41
C THR A 27 0.94 42.00 19.92
N LEU A 28 1.97 41.89 19.06
CA LEU A 28 2.43 40.62 18.51
C LEU A 28 3.34 39.91 19.50
N THR A 29 3.18 38.59 19.61
CA THR A 29 4.14 37.72 20.28
C THR A 29 5.49 37.72 19.54
N VAL A 30 6.55 37.22 20.20
CA VAL A 30 7.90 37.17 19.61
C VAL A 30 7.92 36.37 18.30
N ASP A 31 7.18 35.27 18.22
CA ASP A 31 7.13 34.43 17.03
C ASP A 31 6.30 35.06 15.91
N GLU A 32 5.16 35.67 16.23
CA GLU A 32 4.36 36.43 15.26
C GLU A 32 5.14 37.63 14.69
N LEU A 33 5.95 38.29 15.52
CA LEU A 33 6.81 39.38 15.09
C LEU A 33 7.91 38.89 14.13
N LYS A 34 8.52 37.74 14.40
CA LYS A 34 9.51 37.11 13.51
C LYS A 34 8.90 36.75 12.16
N ASP A 35 7.71 36.12 12.16
CA ASP A 35 7.01 35.76 10.92
C ASP A 35 6.60 36.99 10.10
N MET A 36 6.07 38.01 10.77
CA MET A 36 5.71 39.29 10.14
C MET A 36 6.92 40.00 9.55
N LYS A 37 8.05 39.99 10.24
CA LYS A 37 9.32 40.54 9.75
C LYS A 37 9.79 39.80 8.50
N ARG A 38 9.79 38.46 8.53
CA ARG A 38 10.15 37.63 7.37
C ARG A 38 9.28 37.96 6.16
N LEU A 39 7.96 38.06 6.36
CA LEU A 39 6.99 38.38 5.31
C LEU A 39 7.21 39.78 4.72
N ALA A 40 7.45 40.78 5.57
CA ALA A 40 7.75 42.14 5.14
C ALA A 40 9.05 42.21 4.33
N THR A 41 10.11 41.56 4.79
CA THR A 41 11.39 41.54 4.07
C THR A 41 11.30 40.81 2.73
N ALA A 42 10.55 39.71 2.65
CA ALA A 42 10.32 39.01 1.40
C ALA A 42 9.60 39.89 0.36
N ARG A 43 8.58 40.65 0.78
CA ARG A 43 7.88 41.61 -0.08
C ARG A 43 8.78 42.75 -0.56
N ILE A 44 9.64 43.27 0.32
CA ILE A 44 10.64 44.29 -0.04
C ILE A 44 11.61 43.74 -1.08
N ASP A 45 12.15 42.54 -0.88
CA ASP A 45 13.13 41.95 -1.78
C ASP A 45 12.52 41.67 -3.18
N THR A 46 11.26 41.19 -3.26
CA THR A 46 10.52 41.06 -4.53
C THR A 46 10.26 42.43 -5.19
N GLY A 47 9.86 43.43 -4.40
CA GLY A 47 9.65 44.79 -4.89
C GLY A 47 10.92 45.40 -5.46
N ASN A 48 12.06 45.22 -4.79
CA ASN A 48 13.37 45.66 -5.26
C ASN A 48 13.72 45.02 -6.61
N GLN A 49 13.49 43.72 -6.78
CA GLN A 49 13.72 43.07 -8.08
C GLN A 49 12.83 43.64 -9.18
N LEU A 50 11.53 43.84 -8.91
CA LEU A 50 10.59 44.43 -9.88
C LEU A 50 10.95 45.87 -10.27
N LEU A 51 11.62 46.59 -9.37
CA LEU A 51 12.14 47.94 -9.56
C LEU A 51 13.54 47.98 -10.19
N GLY A 52 14.20 46.83 -10.37
CA GLY A 52 15.59 46.76 -10.86
C GLY A 52 16.62 47.28 -9.86
N LEU A 53 16.34 47.19 -8.55
CA LEU A 53 17.23 47.58 -7.46
C LEU A 53 18.10 46.41 -6.99
N ASP A 54 19.16 46.73 -6.25
CA ASP A 54 20.09 45.76 -5.71
C ASP A 54 19.41 44.78 -4.73
N MET A 55 19.81 43.52 -4.81
CA MET A 55 19.34 42.48 -3.89
C MET A 55 20.07 42.59 -2.55
N VAL A 56 19.30 42.52 -1.47
CA VAL A 56 19.83 42.46 -0.11
C VAL A 56 19.75 41.02 0.39
N VAL A 57 20.90 40.44 0.73
CA VAL A 57 20.97 39.07 1.25
C VAL A 57 20.65 39.09 2.75
N ARG A 58 19.72 38.22 3.15
CA ARG A 58 19.18 38.16 4.52
C ARG A 58 19.31 36.78 5.14
N ASP A 59 19.35 36.73 6.47
CA ASP A 59 19.27 35.49 7.26
C ASP A 59 17.83 34.91 7.29
N GLU A 60 17.64 33.77 7.97
CA GLU A 60 16.34 33.11 8.12
C GLU A 60 15.31 33.96 8.90
N HIS A 61 15.76 34.95 9.65
CA HIS A 61 14.94 35.87 10.45
C HIS A 61 14.69 37.22 9.75
N GLY A 62 15.15 37.38 8.49
CA GLY A 62 14.98 38.59 7.70
C GLY A 62 15.98 39.72 8.03
N ASN A 63 17.00 39.47 8.84
CA ASN A 63 18.08 40.44 9.09
C ASN A 63 19.04 40.49 7.90
N ILE A 64 19.70 41.62 7.70
CA ILE A 64 20.77 41.75 6.70
C ILE A 64 21.98 40.98 7.22
N LEU A 65 22.62 40.18 6.35
CA LEU A 65 23.83 39.45 6.74
C LEU A 65 25.00 40.40 7.02
N HIS A 66 25.73 40.13 8.10
CA HIS A 66 26.91 40.89 8.47
C HIS A 66 28.14 40.40 7.68
N PRO A 67 28.83 41.27 6.91
CA PRO A 67 30.00 40.87 6.12
C PRO A 67 31.19 40.35 6.93
N GLU A 68 31.31 40.75 8.20
CA GLU A 68 32.42 40.34 9.07
C GLU A 68 32.19 38.97 9.72
N GLU A 69 30.93 38.53 9.81
CA GLU A 69 30.54 37.25 10.41
C GLU A 69 30.26 36.17 9.36
N THR A 70 29.90 36.58 8.14
CA THR A 70 29.49 35.68 7.06
C THR A 70 30.66 35.38 6.13
N SER A 71 31.06 34.11 6.01
CA SER A 71 32.11 33.73 5.05
C SER A 71 31.69 33.98 3.59
N THR A 72 32.65 34.22 2.69
CA THR A 72 32.38 34.46 1.25
C THR A 72 31.52 33.34 0.61
N ILE A 73 31.78 32.09 1.00
CA ILE A 73 31.03 30.92 0.50
C ILE A 73 29.61 30.89 1.06
N GLN A 74 29.45 31.21 2.34
CA GLN A 74 28.13 31.29 2.97
C GLN A 74 27.30 32.42 2.37
N LEU A 75 27.92 33.58 2.10
CA LEU A 75 27.29 34.69 1.41
C LEU A 75 26.83 34.29 0.00
N TYR A 76 27.66 33.54 -0.75
CA TYR A 76 27.29 33.00 -2.06
C TYR A 76 26.04 32.10 -1.98
N TYR A 77 25.98 31.16 -1.04
CA TYR A 77 24.81 30.29 -0.88
C TYR A 77 23.55 31.04 -0.46
N HIS A 78 23.67 32.00 0.47
CA HIS A 78 22.53 32.84 0.81
C HIS A 78 22.10 33.72 -0.37
N HIS A 79 23.03 34.19 -1.19
CA HIS A 79 22.75 34.93 -2.42
C HIS A 79 22.02 34.07 -3.45
N GLU A 80 22.47 32.85 -3.74
CA GLU A 80 21.75 31.91 -4.63
C GLU A 80 20.35 31.61 -4.11
N THR A 81 20.23 31.30 -2.82
CA THR A 81 18.94 31.00 -2.19
C THR A 81 17.98 32.18 -2.26
N ALA A 82 18.48 33.39 -1.98
CA ALA A 82 17.70 34.63 -2.10
C ALA A 82 17.29 34.88 -3.55
N THR A 83 18.21 34.71 -4.51
CA THR A 83 17.95 34.88 -5.95
C THR A 83 16.85 33.95 -6.42
N GLU A 84 16.93 32.65 -6.08
CA GLU A 84 15.93 31.67 -6.49
C GLU A 84 14.58 31.94 -5.82
N ARG A 85 14.55 32.30 -4.54
CA ARG A 85 13.33 32.69 -3.81
C ARG A 85 12.64 33.89 -4.47
N ILE A 86 13.40 34.94 -4.79
CA ILE A 86 12.88 36.17 -5.39
C ILE A 86 12.43 35.89 -6.83
N ARG A 87 13.21 35.13 -7.62
CA ARG A 87 12.85 34.68 -8.97
C ARG A 87 11.54 33.89 -8.97
N ARG A 88 11.37 32.94 -8.04
CA ARG A 88 10.11 32.20 -7.87
C ARG A 88 8.95 33.14 -7.56
N ALA A 89 9.07 33.99 -6.55
CA ALA A 89 8.03 34.95 -6.15
C ALA A 89 7.60 35.89 -7.29
N THR A 90 8.54 36.31 -8.15
CA THR A 90 8.28 37.22 -9.28
C THR A 90 7.70 36.50 -10.50
N THR A 91 7.96 35.20 -10.66
CA THR A 91 7.43 34.39 -11.78
C THR A 91 6.08 33.73 -11.43
N GLU A 92 5.86 33.41 -10.15
CA GLU A 92 4.67 32.71 -9.62
C GLU A 92 3.39 33.56 -9.60
N THR A 93 3.46 34.89 -9.74
CA THR A 93 2.24 35.72 -9.90
C THR A 93 1.44 35.41 -11.17
N LYS A 94 1.99 34.62 -12.12
CA LYS A 94 1.27 34.16 -13.33
C LYS A 94 0.84 32.69 -13.32
N LYS A 95 1.19 31.88 -12.30
CA LYS A 95 0.72 30.49 -12.16
C LYS A 95 0.57 30.12 -10.69
N LYS A 96 -0.62 29.66 -10.28
CA LYS A 96 -0.87 29.10 -8.94
C LYS A 96 0.27 28.14 -8.56
N PRO A 97 0.85 28.25 -7.36
CA PRO A 97 1.96 27.40 -6.96
C PRO A 97 1.43 25.98 -6.78
N SER A 98 1.87 25.05 -7.62
CA SER A 98 2.02 23.68 -7.17
C SER A 98 3.18 23.70 -6.19
N LYS A 99 2.90 23.55 -4.89
CA LYS A 99 3.92 23.10 -3.92
C LYS A 99 4.71 21.95 -4.58
N PRO A 100 6.04 21.81 -4.38
CA PRO A 100 6.75 20.61 -4.82
C PRO A 100 5.91 19.43 -4.33
N GLN A 101 5.29 18.72 -5.27
CA GLN A 101 4.34 17.68 -4.92
C GLN A 101 5.17 16.62 -4.24
N VAL A 102 5.00 16.49 -2.91
CA VAL A 102 5.32 15.24 -2.24
C VAL A 102 4.65 14.18 -3.09
N PRO A 103 5.40 13.22 -3.64
CA PRO A 103 4.81 12.26 -4.55
C PRO A 103 3.65 11.55 -3.82
N VAL A 104 2.45 11.72 -4.38
CA VAL A 104 1.22 11.19 -3.80
C VAL A 104 1.06 9.77 -4.32
N TYR A 105 1.44 8.79 -3.51
CA TYR A 105 1.35 7.36 -3.84
C TYR A 105 0.01 6.73 -3.45
N SER A 106 -0.91 7.50 -2.87
CA SER A 106 -2.19 7.00 -2.37
C SER A 106 -3.31 7.97 -2.72
N HIS A 107 -4.43 7.41 -3.17
CA HIS A 107 -5.62 8.13 -3.54
C HIS A 107 -6.83 7.49 -2.86
N ILE A 108 -7.85 8.32 -2.62
CA ILE A 108 -9.09 7.89 -1.98
C ILE A 108 -10.25 8.30 -2.87
N PHE A 109 -11.13 7.37 -3.19
CA PHE A 109 -12.36 7.65 -3.92
C PHE A 109 -13.53 7.76 -2.92
N PHE A 110 -14.04 8.98 -2.74
CA PHE A 110 -15.16 9.26 -1.84
C PHE A 110 -16.49 9.07 -2.57
N VAL A 111 -17.40 8.35 -1.92
CA VAL A 111 -18.78 8.17 -2.38
C VAL A 111 -19.74 8.47 -1.24
N SER A 112 -20.77 9.28 -1.51
CA SER A 112 -21.89 9.47 -0.58
C SER A 112 -23.19 9.02 -1.22
N VAL A 113 -23.86 8.05 -0.58
CA VAL A 113 -25.18 7.57 -0.96
C VAL A 113 -26.22 8.57 -0.46
N ARG A 114 -27.04 9.10 -1.36
CA ARG A 114 -28.06 10.10 -1.03
C ARG A 114 -29.46 9.49 -0.95
N ASN A 115 -29.82 8.70 -1.96
CA ASN A 115 -31.15 8.11 -2.04
C ASN A 115 -31.12 6.84 -2.90
N PHE A 116 -31.98 5.87 -2.59
CA PHE A 116 -32.24 4.70 -3.42
C PHE A 116 -33.73 4.65 -3.78
N VAL A 117 -34.02 4.85 -5.07
CA VAL A 117 -35.38 4.95 -5.60
C VAL A 117 -35.75 3.63 -6.27
N CYS A 118 -36.51 2.79 -5.57
CA CYS A 118 -36.99 1.51 -6.08
C CYS A 118 -38.29 1.10 -5.37
N LYS A 119 -39.16 0.35 -6.05
CA LYS A 119 -40.36 -0.25 -5.43
C LYS A 119 -39.95 -1.51 -4.65
N MET A 120 -39.87 -1.40 -3.34
CA MET A 120 -39.45 -2.49 -2.44
C MET A 120 -40.54 -2.82 -1.43
N SER A 121 -40.77 -4.11 -1.18
CA SER A 121 -41.70 -4.64 -0.17
C SER A 121 -40.99 -5.13 1.10
N GLU A 122 -39.67 -5.28 1.04
CA GLU A 122 -38.79 -5.77 2.11
C GLU A 122 -37.61 -4.83 2.28
N ASP A 123 -36.92 -4.91 3.42
CA ASP A 123 -35.67 -4.18 3.63
C ASP A 123 -34.58 -4.76 2.70
N VAL A 124 -33.63 -3.92 2.26
CA VAL A 124 -32.55 -4.31 1.34
C VAL A 124 -31.18 -3.93 1.88
N GLU A 125 -30.17 -4.71 1.52
CA GLU A 125 -28.75 -4.40 1.69
C GLU A 125 -28.21 -3.90 0.35
N LEU A 126 -27.55 -2.74 0.37
CA LEU A 126 -26.81 -2.17 -0.74
C LEU A 126 -25.32 -2.47 -0.53
N LEU A 127 -24.70 -3.20 -1.46
CA LEU A 127 -23.28 -3.56 -1.42
C LEU A 127 -22.57 -2.86 -2.58
N LEU A 128 -21.83 -1.79 -2.26
CA LEU A 128 -21.13 -0.96 -3.24
C LEU A 128 -19.66 -1.36 -3.35
N THR A 129 -19.11 -1.48 -4.56
CA THR A 129 -17.69 -1.75 -4.79
C THR A 129 -17.20 -1.06 -6.06
N LEU A 130 -15.91 -0.73 -6.11
CA LEU A 130 -15.23 -0.35 -7.35
C LEU A 130 -14.91 -1.61 -8.13
N TYR A 131 -15.28 -1.67 -9.41
CA TYR A 131 -15.20 -2.88 -10.22
C TYR A 131 -14.40 -2.62 -11.51
N ASP A 132 -13.42 -3.48 -11.78
CA ASP A 132 -12.70 -3.51 -13.05
C ASP A 132 -13.49 -4.35 -14.06
N ALA A 133 -14.09 -3.68 -15.05
CA ALA A 133 -14.89 -4.34 -16.05
C ALA A 133 -14.06 -5.11 -17.09
N ARG A 134 -12.76 -4.83 -17.22
CA ARG A 134 -11.84 -5.52 -18.13
C ARG A 134 -11.35 -6.83 -17.52
N GLU A 135 -10.97 -6.81 -16.24
CA GLU A 135 -10.56 -8.01 -15.50
C GLU A 135 -11.76 -8.82 -14.99
N GLY A 136 -12.94 -8.20 -14.89
CA GLY A 136 -14.14 -8.84 -14.35
C GLY A 136 -14.02 -9.13 -12.85
N LYS A 137 -13.42 -8.20 -12.10
CA LYS A 137 -13.12 -8.36 -10.67
C LYS A 137 -13.37 -7.06 -9.91
N ALA A 138 -13.79 -7.19 -8.65
CA ALA A 138 -13.85 -6.07 -7.73
C ALA A 138 -12.43 -5.63 -7.33
N ILE A 139 -12.24 -4.32 -7.24
CA ILE A 139 -11.00 -3.64 -6.85
C ILE A 139 -10.97 -3.46 -5.33
N THR A 140 -12.13 -3.19 -4.71
CA THR A 140 -12.29 -2.90 -3.29
C THR A 140 -13.22 -3.88 -2.61
N GLU A 141 -13.12 -3.98 -1.29
CA GLU A 141 -14.15 -4.66 -0.51
C GLU A 141 -15.51 -3.94 -0.66
N ASN A 142 -16.59 -4.63 -0.30
CA ASN A 142 -17.93 -4.05 -0.38
C ASN A 142 -18.09 -2.97 0.69
N TYR A 143 -18.82 -1.91 0.37
CA TYR A 143 -19.39 -0.98 1.33
C TYR A 143 -20.88 -1.30 1.50
N VAL A 144 -21.30 -1.54 2.74
CA VAL A 144 -22.61 -2.10 3.05
C VAL A 144 -23.49 -1.03 3.70
N VAL A 145 -24.65 -0.79 3.08
CA VAL A 145 -25.69 0.11 3.61
C VAL A 145 -26.99 -0.66 3.73
N SER A 146 -27.56 -0.69 4.94
CA SER A 146 -28.91 -1.19 5.16
C SER A 146 -29.94 -0.13 4.75
N TRP A 147 -30.90 -0.50 3.92
CA TRP A 147 -31.92 0.40 3.39
C TRP A 147 -33.31 -0.14 3.67
N SER A 148 -34.15 0.62 4.38
CA SER A 148 -35.46 0.13 4.79
C SER A 148 -36.53 0.34 3.73
N LYS A 149 -37.51 -0.57 3.67
CA LYS A 149 -38.73 -0.44 2.83
C LYS A 149 -39.55 0.83 3.10
N GLU A 150 -39.44 1.39 4.31
CA GLU A 150 -40.11 2.64 4.71
C GLU A 150 -39.34 3.90 4.27
N GLY A 151 -38.17 3.72 3.63
CA GLY A 151 -37.26 4.80 3.24
C GLY A 151 -36.12 5.02 4.23
N LEU A 152 -35.49 6.18 4.13
CA LEU A 152 -34.30 6.55 4.92
C LEU A 152 -34.70 7.02 6.34
N ALA A 153 -35.03 6.10 7.25
CA ALA A 153 -34.85 6.28 8.71
C ALA A 153 -35.41 5.09 9.52
N ARG A 154 -34.53 4.32 10.19
CA ARG A 154 -34.88 3.62 11.44
C ARG A 154 -33.97 4.00 12.61
N ASP A 155 -32.75 4.51 12.36
CA ASP A 155 -31.75 4.82 13.38
C ASP A 155 -30.85 6.00 12.98
N ILE A 156 -30.40 6.78 13.96
CA ILE A 156 -29.49 7.94 13.80
C ILE A 156 -28.10 7.45 13.32
N ASP A 157 -27.68 6.27 13.76
CA ASP A 157 -26.38 5.69 13.36
C ASP A 157 -26.34 5.30 11.86
N GLN A 158 -27.49 4.96 11.26
CA GLN A 158 -27.59 4.67 9.82
C GLN A 158 -27.42 5.92 8.95
N LEU A 159 -27.79 7.11 9.46
CA LEU A 159 -27.61 8.39 8.75
C LEU A 159 -26.13 8.78 8.65
N HIS A 160 -25.31 8.38 9.63
CA HIS A 160 -23.87 8.63 9.61
C HIS A 160 -23.12 7.71 8.63
N ASN A 161 -23.65 6.52 8.37
CA ASN A 161 -23.06 5.49 7.52
C ASN A 161 -23.53 5.55 6.05
N LEU A 162 -23.70 6.75 5.49
CA LEU A 162 -24.04 6.99 4.06
C LEU A 162 -22.86 7.51 3.23
N ARG A 163 -21.66 7.49 3.80
CA ARG A 163 -20.43 7.97 3.20
C ARG A 163 -19.37 6.89 3.33
N VAL A 164 -18.63 6.66 2.25
CA VAL A 164 -17.50 5.73 2.22
C VAL A 164 -16.28 6.37 1.58
N LEU A 165 -15.12 6.03 2.15
CA LEU A 165 -13.81 6.24 1.55
C LEU A 165 -13.31 4.90 0.99
N PHE A 166 -13.21 4.80 -0.33
CA PHE A 166 -12.47 3.71 -0.97
C PHE A 166 -10.98 4.04 -0.96
N THR A 167 -10.21 3.37 -0.12
CA THR A 167 -8.80 3.71 0.17
C THR A 167 -7.81 2.77 -0.51
N ASP A 168 -6.51 3.11 -0.39
CA ASP A 168 -5.37 2.32 -0.88
C ASP A 168 -5.29 2.24 -2.43
N LEU A 169 -5.90 3.21 -3.14
CA LEU A 169 -5.85 3.28 -4.60
C LEU A 169 -4.51 3.89 -5.05
N GLY A 170 -3.78 3.16 -5.88
CA GLY A 170 -2.49 3.58 -6.42
C GLY A 170 -2.57 4.02 -7.89
N SER A 171 -1.44 4.40 -8.45
CA SER A 171 -1.32 4.86 -9.84
C SER A 171 -1.86 3.85 -10.86
N ARG A 172 -1.64 2.55 -10.62
CA ARG A 172 -2.15 1.44 -11.45
C ARG A 172 -3.68 1.41 -11.50
N ASP A 173 -4.33 1.70 -10.37
CA ASP A 173 -5.79 1.69 -10.26
C ASP A 173 -6.39 2.90 -11.00
N LEU A 174 -5.74 4.05 -10.93
CA LEU A 174 -6.11 5.28 -11.64
C LEU A 174 -5.90 5.19 -13.17
N SER A 175 -4.99 4.32 -13.63
CA SER A 175 -4.71 4.11 -15.05
C SER A 175 -5.62 3.08 -15.73
N ARG A 176 -6.59 2.49 -15.02
CA ARG A 176 -7.49 1.49 -15.58
C ARG A 176 -8.43 2.09 -16.63
N ASP A 177 -8.62 1.36 -17.72
CA ASP A 177 -9.43 1.80 -18.87
C ASP A 177 -10.93 1.82 -18.62
N ARG A 178 -11.43 0.96 -17.71
CA ARG A 178 -12.87 0.73 -17.55
C ARG A 178 -13.24 0.34 -16.11
N VAL A 179 -13.54 1.36 -15.30
CA VAL A 179 -13.89 1.20 -13.88
C VAL A 179 -15.34 1.60 -13.62
N TYR A 180 -16.08 0.74 -12.94
CA TYR A 180 -17.49 0.93 -12.62
C TYR A 180 -17.68 1.04 -11.11
N LEU A 181 -18.60 1.92 -10.68
CA LEU A 181 -19.19 1.83 -9.36
C LEU A 181 -20.37 0.87 -9.46
N VAL A 182 -20.26 -0.28 -8.81
CA VAL A 182 -21.30 -1.32 -8.82
C VAL A 182 -21.96 -1.38 -7.45
N CYS A 183 -23.29 -1.45 -7.43
CA CYS A 183 -24.09 -1.66 -6.25
C CYS A 183 -24.95 -2.92 -6.43
N TYR A 184 -24.62 -3.98 -5.71
CA TYR A 184 -25.49 -5.16 -5.61
C TYR A 184 -26.59 -4.88 -4.60
N VAL A 185 -27.83 -5.19 -4.96
CA VAL A 185 -28.98 -5.01 -4.07
C VAL A 185 -29.53 -6.39 -3.70
N ILE A 186 -29.56 -6.64 -2.40
CA ILE A 186 -29.99 -7.91 -1.80
C ILE A 186 -31.19 -7.62 -0.92
N ARG A 187 -32.31 -8.30 -1.14
CA ARG A 187 -33.49 -8.18 -0.28
C ARG A 187 -33.38 -9.14 0.90
N VAL A 188 -33.80 -8.69 2.08
CA VAL A 188 -33.67 -9.40 3.35
C VAL A 188 -35.05 -9.61 3.96
N GLY A 189 -35.47 -10.88 4.10
CA GLY A 189 -36.80 -11.22 4.61
C GLY A 189 -37.12 -12.73 4.52
N GLY A 190 -38.40 -13.10 4.44
CA GLY A 190 -38.83 -14.51 4.28
C GLY A 190 -38.82 -14.98 2.82
N MET A 191 -38.63 -16.28 2.54
CA MET A 191 -38.39 -16.79 1.18
C MET A 191 -39.43 -16.32 0.13
N GLU A 192 -40.69 -16.23 0.53
CA GLU A 192 -41.77 -15.61 -0.23
C GLU A 192 -42.14 -14.27 0.40
N ALA A 193 -42.23 -13.21 -0.42
CA ALA A 193 -42.66 -11.91 0.04
C ALA A 193 -44.13 -12.00 0.46
N LYS A 194 -44.43 -11.71 1.73
CA LYS A 194 -45.82 -11.63 2.22
C LYS A 194 -46.47 -10.39 1.62
N GLU A 195 -47.45 -10.56 0.73
CA GLU A 195 -48.35 -9.47 0.38
C GLU A 195 -49.15 -9.09 1.63
N ILE A 196 -49.14 -7.79 1.97
CA ILE A 196 -49.92 -7.26 3.09
C ILE A 196 -51.38 -7.24 2.63
N ASP A 197 -52.15 -8.22 3.09
CA ASP A 197 -53.57 -8.30 2.82
C ASP A 197 -54.30 -7.20 3.62
N HIS A 198 -54.60 -6.07 2.97
CA HIS A 198 -55.23 -4.88 3.57
C HIS A 198 -56.67 -5.10 4.11
N ARG A 199 -57.18 -6.34 4.11
CA ARG A 199 -58.54 -6.67 4.57
C ARG A 199 -58.66 -7.07 6.03
N ARG A 200 -57.57 -7.13 6.80
CA ARG A 200 -57.60 -7.38 8.26
C ARG A 200 -56.71 -6.42 9.04
N SER A 201 -56.98 -5.12 8.95
CA SER A 201 -56.38 -4.11 9.83
C SER A 201 -57.46 -3.42 10.64
N SER A 202 -57.86 -4.06 11.74
CA SER A 202 -58.29 -3.38 12.96
C SER A 202 -58.33 -4.40 14.11
N ILE A 203 -57.72 -4.03 15.25
CA ILE A 203 -57.86 -4.64 16.60
C ILE A 203 -56.67 -5.46 17.18
N VAL A 204 -55.58 -5.78 16.45
CA VAL A 204 -54.42 -6.44 17.10
C VAL A 204 -53.07 -5.83 16.70
N GLN A 205 -52.88 -4.55 16.99
CA GLN A 205 -51.56 -3.90 16.97
C GLN A 205 -51.31 -3.23 18.32
N GLN A 206 -51.01 -4.00 19.36
CA GLN A 206 -50.35 -3.41 20.54
C GLN A 206 -49.53 -4.34 21.44
N ASN A 207 -49.42 -5.66 21.18
CA ASN A 207 -48.73 -6.57 22.11
C ASN A 207 -47.62 -7.47 21.52
N CYS A 208 -47.04 -7.12 20.35
CA CYS A 208 -46.02 -7.96 19.69
C CYS A 208 -44.57 -7.45 19.85
N ASN A 209 -44.27 -6.54 20.77
CA ASN A 209 -42.93 -5.92 20.89
C ASN A 209 -42.03 -6.47 22.02
N LYS A 210 -42.28 -7.68 22.55
CA LYS A 210 -41.46 -8.23 23.65
C LYS A 210 -41.00 -9.69 23.53
N THR A 211 -40.98 -10.27 22.33
CA THR A 211 -40.30 -11.56 22.10
C THR A 211 -39.45 -11.49 20.84
N LYS A 212 -38.19 -11.05 20.98
CA LYS A 212 -37.12 -11.30 20.02
C LYS A 212 -36.83 -12.82 20.01
N SER A 213 -37.68 -13.61 19.36
CA SER A 213 -37.23 -14.89 18.83
C SER A 213 -36.46 -14.59 17.55
N SER A 214 -35.17 -14.87 17.53
CA SER A 214 -34.28 -14.82 16.37
C SER A 214 -34.91 -15.50 15.15
N VAL A 215 -35.64 -14.76 14.33
CA VAL A 215 -36.04 -15.20 12.98
C VAL A 215 -34.88 -14.85 12.07
N GLU A 216 -34.16 -15.87 11.61
CA GLU A 216 -33.03 -15.70 10.70
C GLU A 216 -33.53 -15.26 9.32
N ASN A 217 -33.43 -13.96 9.04
CA ASN A 217 -33.81 -13.40 7.76
C ASN A 217 -32.97 -14.00 6.62
N MET A 218 -33.62 -14.34 5.51
CA MET A 218 -32.98 -14.92 4.32
C MET A 218 -32.57 -13.81 3.36
N ARG A 219 -31.34 -13.89 2.82
CA ARG A 219 -30.79 -12.98 1.80
C ARG A 219 -31.15 -13.51 0.41
N ARG A 220 -31.76 -12.69 -0.44
CA ARG A 220 -32.18 -13.06 -1.80
C ARG A 220 -31.73 -12.01 -2.81
N PRO A 221 -31.47 -12.38 -4.07
CA PRO A 221 -31.10 -11.39 -5.07
C PRO A 221 -32.28 -10.44 -5.34
N PHE A 222 -31.98 -9.15 -5.55
CA PHE A 222 -32.98 -8.16 -5.95
C PHE A 222 -32.60 -7.43 -7.25
N GLY A 223 -31.33 -7.03 -7.40
CA GLY A 223 -30.87 -6.38 -8.63
C GLY A 223 -29.47 -5.81 -8.55
N VAL A 224 -29.04 -5.16 -9.62
CA VAL A 224 -27.73 -4.51 -9.72
C VAL A 224 -27.90 -3.10 -10.28
N ALA A 225 -27.26 -2.12 -9.65
CA ALA A 225 -27.06 -0.79 -10.20
C ALA A 225 -25.58 -0.59 -10.53
N ALA A 226 -25.25 -0.03 -11.69
CA ALA A 226 -23.86 0.23 -12.04
C ALA A 226 -23.71 1.46 -12.92
N MET A 227 -22.59 2.18 -12.75
CA MET A 227 -22.25 3.38 -13.51
C MET A 227 -20.76 3.38 -13.84
N ASP A 228 -20.41 3.76 -15.06
CA ASP A 228 -19.02 3.99 -15.45
C ASP A 228 -18.47 5.24 -14.74
N ILE A 229 -17.40 5.06 -13.97
CA ILE A 229 -16.75 6.13 -13.21
C ILE A 229 -15.31 6.37 -13.69
N THR A 230 -14.93 5.81 -14.83
CA THR A 230 -13.55 5.86 -15.35
C THR A 230 -13.02 7.29 -15.43
N LEU A 231 -13.83 8.25 -15.87
CA LEU A 231 -13.39 9.65 -15.95
C LEU A 231 -13.17 10.31 -14.58
N PHE A 232 -13.94 9.92 -13.56
CA PHE A 232 -13.76 10.41 -12.19
C PHE A 232 -12.55 9.78 -11.52
N ILE A 233 -12.35 8.47 -11.69
CA ILE A 233 -11.21 7.76 -11.07
C ILE A 233 -9.89 8.14 -11.74
N THR A 234 -9.87 8.38 -13.06
CA THR A 234 -8.66 8.86 -13.77
C THR A 234 -8.36 10.34 -13.49
N GLY A 235 -9.23 11.04 -12.75
CA GLY A 235 -9.10 12.47 -12.49
C GLY A 235 -9.30 13.37 -13.71
N LYS A 236 -9.81 12.84 -14.83
CA LYS A 236 -10.14 13.61 -16.04
C LYS A 236 -11.41 14.45 -15.88
N LEU A 237 -12.31 13.99 -15.01
CA LEU A 237 -13.52 14.71 -14.62
C LEU A 237 -13.46 14.98 -13.11
N GLU A 238 -13.58 16.24 -12.73
CA GLU A 238 -13.64 16.60 -11.31
C GLU A 238 -15.01 16.22 -10.73
N GLY A 239 -14.98 15.41 -9.67
CA GLY A 239 -16.17 15.06 -8.90
C GLY A 239 -16.48 16.14 -7.86
N ASP A 240 -17.77 16.40 -7.64
CA ASP A 240 -18.26 17.33 -6.65
C ASP A 240 -19.31 16.65 -5.74
N VAL A 241 -19.23 16.95 -4.45
CA VAL A 241 -20.07 16.37 -3.39
C VAL A 241 -21.47 16.98 -3.40
N GLU A 242 -21.63 18.18 -3.97
CA GLU A 242 -22.92 18.83 -4.17
C GLU A 242 -23.67 18.32 -5.41
N HIS A 243 -22.94 17.74 -6.37
CA HIS A 243 -23.52 17.19 -7.60
C HIS A 243 -23.93 15.72 -7.40
N HIS A 244 -25.19 15.41 -7.70
CA HIS A 244 -25.75 14.07 -7.57
C HIS A 244 -25.79 13.35 -8.92
N HIS A 245 -25.25 12.13 -8.94
CA HIS A 245 -25.27 11.24 -10.10
C HIS A 245 -26.32 10.15 -9.91
N PHE A 246 -27.10 9.89 -10.96
CA PHE A 246 -28.07 8.81 -11.00
C PHE A 246 -27.43 7.55 -11.58
N ILE A 247 -27.44 6.48 -10.80
CA ILE A 247 -26.91 5.16 -11.14
C ILE A 247 -28.12 4.25 -11.44
N PRO A 248 -28.33 3.83 -12.70
CA PRO A 248 -29.51 3.07 -13.10
C PRO A 248 -29.53 1.68 -12.44
N PHE A 249 -30.70 1.29 -11.93
CA PHE A 249 -30.91 -0.01 -11.29
C PHE A 249 -31.66 -0.98 -12.21
N ILE A 250 -31.19 -2.23 -12.28
CA ILE A 250 -31.81 -3.31 -13.05
C ILE A 250 -32.18 -4.46 -12.11
N HIS A 251 -33.45 -4.87 -12.16
CA HIS A 251 -33.95 -6.01 -11.38
C HIS A 251 -33.34 -7.33 -11.84
N CYS A 252 -33.11 -8.19 -10.86
CA CYS A 252 -32.67 -9.56 -11.05
C CYS A 252 -33.90 -10.48 -11.02
N GLU A 253 -34.40 -10.89 -12.19
CA GLU A 253 -35.60 -11.76 -12.29
C GLU A 253 -35.25 -13.25 -12.15
N LYS A 254 -34.48 -13.79 -13.11
CA LYS A 254 -34.10 -15.21 -13.19
C LYS A 254 -32.60 -15.47 -13.25
N GLU A 255 -31.81 -14.45 -13.55
CA GLU A 255 -30.35 -14.60 -13.64
C GLU A 255 -29.69 -14.41 -12.27
N SER A 256 -28.39 -14.64 -12.16
CA SER A 256 -27.64 -14.28 -10.95
C SER A 256 -27.35 -12.77 -10.91
N LEU A 257 -26.94 -12.27 -9.74
CA LEU A 257 -26.44 -10.88 -9.61
C LEU A 257 -25.24 -10.63 -10.54
N ASP A 258 -24.29 -11.57 -10.61
CA ASP A 258 -23.15 -11.51 -11.54
C ASP A 258 -23.59 -11.54 -13.01
N GLY A 259 -24.57 -12.36 -13.37
CA GLY A 259 -25.13 -12.38 -14.73
C GLY A 259 -25.75 -11.04 -15.13
N THR A 260 -26.51 -10.43 -14.21
CA THR A 260 -27.10 -9.10 -14.41
C THR A 260 -26.01 -8.03 -14.58
N LEU A 261 -24.95 -8.05 -13.76
CA LEU A 261 -23.82 -7.14 -13.91
C LEU A 261 -23.13 -7.31 -15.27
N ARG A 262 -22.81 -8.54 -15.68
CA ARG A 262 -22.17 -8.80 -16.99
C ARG A 262 -23.01 -8.26 -18.15
N ARG A 263 -24.34 -8.37 -18.05
CA ARG A 263 -25.26 -7.80 -19.04
C ARG A 263 -25.15 -6.26 -19.09
N ILE A 264 -25.11 -5.59 -17.94
CA ILE A 264 -24.90 -4.13 -17.86
C ILE A 264 -23.56 -3.75 -18.50
N LEU A 265 -22.49 -4.46 -18.16
CA LEU A 265 -21.15 -4.19 -18.70
C LEU A 265 -21.04 -4.47 -20.21
N ALA A 266 -21.85 -5.37 -20.75
CA ALA A 266 -21.88 -5.71 -22.18
C ALA A 266 -22.68 -4.72 -23.02
N GLN A 267 -23.60 -3.95 -22.42
CA GLN A 267 -24.29 -2.87 -23.12
C GLN A 267 -23.28 -1.77 -23.46
N LYS A 268 -22.96 -1.63 -24.76
CA LYS A 268 -22.15 -0.50 -25.25
C LYS A 268 -22.88 0.80 -24.90
N GLU A 269 -22.15 1.77 -24.36
CA GLU A 269 -22.64 3.11 -24.06
C GLU A 269 -23.24 3.79 -25.30
N THR A 270 -24.54 3.63 -25.53
CA THR A 270 -25.33 4.63 -26.25
C THR A 270 -25.83 5.64 -25.24
N GLY A 271 -24.98 6.62 -24.90
CA GLY A 271 -25.40 7.85 -24.22
C GLY A 271 -24.53 8.31 -23.06
N THR A 272 -23.24 8.54 -23.28
CA THR A 272 -22.45 9.42 -22.42
C THR A 272 -23.04 10.84 -22.46
N LEU A 273 -23.30 11.42 -21.28
CA LEU A 273 -23.19 12.86 -21.00
C LEU A 273 -23.93 13.81 -21.96
N LYS A 274 -25.27 13.91 -21.87
CA LYS A 274 -25.98 15.13 -22.26
C LYS A 274 -26.61 15.80 -21.04
N ASN A 275 -25.93 16.87 -20.62
CA ASN A 275 -26.40 18.10 -19.99
C ASN A 275 -27.75 18.10 -19.26
N SER A 276 -27.68 18.53 -17.99
CA SER A 276 -28.55 19.57 -17.44
C SER A 276 -29.26 20.40 -18.52
N GLY A 277 -30.56 20.19 -18.69
CA GLY A 277 -31.38 20.95 -19.63
C GLY A 277 -32.73 20.29 -19.89
N THR A 278 -33.77 20.85 -19.29
CA THR A 278 -35.20 20.77 -19.63
C THR A 278 -35.58 19.97 -20.89
N GLY A 279 -36.36 18.90 -20.67
CA GLY A 279 -37.43 18.44 -21.55
C GLY A 279 -37.05 17.88 -22.93
N SER A 280 -36.90 16.55 -23.03
CA SER A 280 -37.55 15.75 -24.08
C SER A 280 -37.22 14.27 -23.90
N SER A 281 -38.27 13.45 -23.99
CA SER A 281 -38.33 12.00 -23.80
C SER A 281 -37.31 11.21 -24.64
N GLY A 282 -36.27 10.69 -23.98
CA GLY A 282 -35.44 9.58 -24.45
C GLY A 282 -35.53 8.45 -23.42
N THR A 283 -36.00 7.28 -23.85
CA THR A 283 -36.40 6.14 -23.02
C THR A 283 -35.22 5.62 -22.19
N LEU A 284 -35.14 6.03 -20.91
CA LEU A 284 -34.25 5.46 -19.92
C LEU A 284 -34.63 3.98 -19.72
N VAL A 285 -33.71 3.07 -20.02
CA VAL A 285 -33.84 1.64 -19.77
C VAL A 285 -33.84 1.42 -18.26
N GLY A 286 -35.00 1.53 -17.61
CA GLY A 286 -35.12 1.35 -16.16
C GLY A 286 -36.18 2.19 -15.44
N GLY A 287 -37.23 2.70 -16.10
CA GLY A 287 -38.45 3.19 -15.42
C GLY A 287 -38.27 4.22 -14.28
N GLY A 288 -37.16 4.97 -14.25
CA GLY A 288 -36.81 5.93 -13.20
C GLY A 288 -36.28 5.34 -11.88
N GLN A 289 -35.92 4.05 -11.82
CA GLN A 289 -35.41 3.40 -10.60
C GLN A 289 -33.87 3.37 -10.58
N GLY A 290 -33.28 3.70 -9.44
CA GLY A 290 -31.82 3.82 -9.34
C GLY A 290 -31.31 4.36 -8.00
N LEU A 291 -29.99 4.41 -7.90
CA LEU A 291 -29.24 4.92 -6.76
C LEU A 291 -28.72 6.33 -7.08
N TRP A 292 -28.90 7.28 -6.16
CA TRP A 292 -28.31 8.61 -6.23
C TRP A 292 -27.08 8.67 -5.34
N ALA A 293 -25.94 9.03 -5.92
CA ALA A 293 -24.69 9.18 -5.20
C ALA A 293 -23.88 10.40 -5.66
N SER A 294 -23.09 10.98 -4.75
CA SER A 294 -22.08 11.99 -5.09
C SER A 294 -20.69 11.37 -5.04
N LEU A 295 -19.80 11.78 -5.95
CA LEU A 295 -18.49 11.14 -6.17
C LEU A 295 -17.38 12.19 -6.10
N LYS A 296 -16.24 11.88 -5.47
CA LYS A 296 -15.06 12.75 -5.47
C LYS A 296 -13.76 11.96 -5.34
N LEU A 297 -12.78 12.25 -6.18
CA LEU A 297 -11.42 11.71 -6.04
C LEU A 297 -10.59 12.64 -5.15
N LEU A 298 -10.00 12.09 -4.09
CA LEU A 298 -9.18 12.78 -3.11
C LEU A 298 -7.75 12.29 -3.21
N ARG A 299 -6.78 13.20 -3.06
CA ARG A 299 -5.35 12.90 -3.11
C ARG A 299 -4.83 12.72 -1.69
N GLY A 300 -3.97 11.73 -1.50
CA GLY A 300 -3.34 11.43 -0.22
C GLY A 300 -3.97 10.24 0.52
N ASP A 301 -3.33 9.88 1.62
CA ASP A 301 -3.83 8.87 2.55
C ASP A 301 -4.96 9.41 3.44
N THR A 302 -5.48 8.57 4.32
CA THR A 302 -6.59 8.94 5.21
C THR A 302 -6.23 10.04 6.22
N LYS A 303 -4.96 10.19 6.58
CA LYS A 303 -4.48 11.25 7.47
C LYS A 303 -4.45 12.58 6.72
N GLN A 304 -3.82 12.61 5.55
CA GLN A 304 -3.76 13.79 4.68
C GLN A 304 -5.15 14.29 4.29
N VAL A 305 -6.06 13.39 3.89
CA VAL A 305 -7.42 13.77 3.53
C VAL A 305 -8.21 14.30 4.72
N ARG A 306 -7.96 13.81 5.93
CA ARG A 306 -8.60 14.34 7.15
C ARG A 306 -8.13 15.75 7.47
N ASP A 307 -6.86 16.05 7.22
CA ASP A 307 -6.27 17.37 7.45
C ASP A 307 -6.70 18.38 6.36
N GLU A 308 -6.73 17.97 5.09
CA GLU A 308 -7.07 18.84 3.96
C GLU A 308 -8.59 19.01 3.74
N TYR A 309 -9.38 17.97 4.00
CA TYR A 309 -10.83 17.94 3.73
C TYR A 309 -11.65 17.50 4.96
N PRO A 310 -11.48 18.12 6.15
CA PRO A 310 -12.13 17.66 7.38
C PRO A 310 -13.66 17.59 7.29
N HIS A 311 -14.29 18.48 6.50
CA HIS A 311 -15.74 18.49 6.26
C HIS A 311 -16.28 17.22 5.58
N LEU A 312 -15.44 16.53 4.78
CA LEU A 312 -15.83 15.27 4.12
C LEU A 312 -15.70 14.07 5.05
N VAL A 313 -14.75 14.14 5.99
CA VAL A 313 -14.39 13.03 6.89
C VAL A 313 -14.90 13.24 8.32
N LEU A 314 -15.76 14.25 8.55
CA LEU A 314 -16.32 14.54 9.86
C LEU A 314 -17.32 13.45 10.29
N GLY A 315 -17.10 12.89 11.48
CA GLY A 315 -17.92 11.82 12.06
C GLY A 315 -17.44 10.42 11.67
N ASN A 316 -18.31 9.42 11.88
CA ASN A 316 -18.01 8.04 11.52
C ASN A 316 -18.24 7.85 10.01
N VAL A 317 -17.17 7.76 9.21
CA VAL A 317 -17.22 7.50 7.76
C VAL A 317 -16.72 6.08 7.51
N ALA A 318 -17.46 5.31 6.74
CA ALA A 318 -17.05 3.95 6.40
C ALA A 318 -15.76 3.96 5.57
N ILE A 319 -14.90 2.97 5.81
CA ILE A 319 -13.69 2.75 5.02
C ILE A 319 -13.86 1.39 4.34
N ALA A 320 -13.69 1.37 3.02
CA ALA A 320 -13.63 0.16 2.23
C ALA A 320 -12.28 0.12 1.53
N ARG A 321 -11.39 -0.78 1.96
CA ARG A 321 -10.02 -0.85 1.43
C ARG A 321 -10.01 -1.55 0.07
N LYS A 322 -8.99 -1.24 -0.73
CA LYS A 322 -8.61 -2.06 -1.89
C LYS A 322 -8.35 -3.52 -1.46
N MET A 323 -8.81 -4.50 -2.24
CA MET A 323 -8.51 -5.93 -2.04
C MET A 323 -7.12 -6.27 -2.61
N GLY A 324 -6.13 -5.53 -2.13
CA GLY A 324 -4.75 -5.55 -2.56
C GLY A 324 -4.00 -4.46 -1.81
N PHE A 325 -2.69 -4.37 -2.00
CA PHE A 325 -1.88 -3.39 -1.30
C PHE A 325 -1.97 -1.98 -1.92
N PRO A 326 -1.79 -0.93 -1.10
CA PRO A 326 -1.44 0.39 -1.61
C PRO A 326 -0.15 0.31 -2.43
N GLU A 327 0.14 1.35 -3.22
CA GLU A 327 1.36 1.41 -4.03
C GLU A 327 2.64 1.33 -3.17
N VAL A 328 2.58 1.87 -1.96
CA VAL A 328 3.69 1.85 -0.99
C VAL A 328 3.18 1.29 0.33
N ILE A 329 3.89 0.30 0.88
CA ILE A 329 3.66 -0.25 2.22
C ILE A 329 4.74 0.31 3.13
N LEU A 330 4.34 1.08 4.14
CA LEU A 330 5.29 1.67 5.09
C LEU A 330 5.73 0.62 6.13
N PRO A 331 6.96 0.72 6.67
CA PRO A 331 7.41 -0.14 7.77
C PRO A 331 6.44 -0.04 8.96
N GLY A 332 6.13 -1.16 9.59
CA GLY A 332 5.16 -1.25 10.68
C GLY A 332 3.68 -1.34 10.28
N ASP A 333 3.32 -1.22 8.99
CA ASP A 333 1.93 -1.46 8.54
C ASP A 333 1.60 -2.96 8.57
N VAL A 334 0.78 -3.36 9.53
CA VAL A 334 0.35 -4.76 9.71
C VAL A 334 -1.05 -4.94 9.12
N ARG A 335 -1.13 -5.76 8.08
CA ARG A 335 -2.38 -6.15 7.43
C ARG A 335 -2.45 -7.66 7.31
N ASN A 336 -3.62 -8.23 7.61
CA ASN A 336 -3.89 -9.67 7.46
C ASN A 336 -5.35 -9.91 7.05
N ASP A 337 -5.72 -9.40 5.87
CA ASP A 337 -7.08 -9.58 5.34
C ASP A 337 -7.11 -10.77 4.37
N LEU A 338 -8.05 -11.69 4.56
CA LEU A 338 -8.43 -12.71 3.58
C LEU A 338 -9.77 -12.33 2.97
N TYR A 339 -9.81 -12.08 1.66
CA TYR A 339 -11.05 -11.92 0.91
C TYR A 339 -11.48 -13.28 0.36
N LEU A 340 -12.61 -13.78 0.84
CA LEU A 340 -13.17 -15.04 0.39
C LEU A 340 -14.34 -14.74 -0.56
N THR A 341 -14.32 -15.35 -1.74
CA THR A 341 -15.41 -15.28 -2.71
C THR A 341 -16.08 -16.64 -2.84
N LEU A 342 -17.36 -16.72 -2.51
CA LEU A 342 -18.20 -17.88 -2.84
C LEU A 342 -18.55 -17.79 -4.33
N VAL A 343 -17.93 -18.60 -5.18
CA VAL A 343 -18.10 -18.47 -6.63
C VAL A 343 -19.39 -19.15 -7.07
N SER A 344 -19.45 -20.47 -6.90
CA SER A 344 -20.58 -21.28 -7.34
C SER A 344 -20.61 -22.64 -6.65
N GLY A 345 -21.76 -23.31 -6.70
CA GLY A 345 -21.90 -24.71 -6.29
C GLY A 345 -22.72 -25.51 -7.29
N GLU A 346 -22.63 -26.83 -7.19
CA GLU A 346 -23.47 -27.79 -7.91
C GLU A 346 -23.98 -28.81 -6.89
N PHE A 347 -25.31 -28.90 -6.73
CA PHE A 347 -25.91 -29.75 -5.69
C PHE A 347 -27.00 -30.66 -6.25
N SER A 348 -26.82 -31.96 -6.05
CA SER A 348 -27.83 -32.94 -6.39
C SER A 348 -29.11 -32.77 -5.57
N LYS A 349 -30.23 -32.92 -6.27
CA LYS A 349 -31.60 -32.90 -5.73
C LYS A 349 -31.84 -33.89 -4.57
N GLY A 350 -31.14 -35.02 -4.57
CA GLY A 350 -31.28 -36.06 -3.54
C GLY A 350 -32.67 -36.69 -3.57
N SER A 351 -33.38 -36.69 -2.44
CA SER A 351 -34.71 -37.29 -2.27
C SER A 351 -35.88 -36.31 -2.47
N LYS A 352 -35.63 -35.03 -2.76
CA LYS A 352 -36.69 -34.01 -2.94
C LYS A 352 -37.24 -34.02 -4.37
N SER A 353 -38.48 -33.52 -4.54
CA SER A 353 -39.17 -33.42 -5.84
C SER A 353 -38.78 -32.19 -6.65
N THR A 354 -38.15 -31.19 -6.04
CA THR A 354 -37.59 -29.97 -6.67
C THR A 354 -36.16 -29.74 -6.20
N ASP A 355 -35.41 -28.89 -6.92
CA ASP A 355 -34.05 -28.52 -6.51
C ASP A 355 -34.05 -27.70 -5.22
N LYS A 356 -32.95 -27.79 -4.47
CA LYS A 356 -32.85 -27.19 -3.14
C LYS A 356 -32.56 -25.70 -3.29
N ASN A 357 -33.25 -24.87 -2.52
CA ASN A 357 -32.82 -23.48 -2.26
C ASN A 357 -31.62 -23.54 -1.31
N VAL A 358 -30.40 -23.41 -1.83
CA VAL A 358 -29.17 -23.62 -1.05
C VAL A 358 -28.71 -22.32 -0.39
N GLU A 359 -28.52 -22.36 0.93
CA GLU A 359 -27.78 -21.36 1.70
C GLU A 359 -26.45 -21.98 2.14
N VAL A 360 -25.35 -21.25 1.92
CA VAL A 360 -24.03 -21.59 2.45
C VAL A 360 -23.82 -20.79 3.72
N THR A 361 -23.56 -21.49 4.83
CA THR A 361 -23.09 -20.87 6.07
C THR A 361 -21.59 -21.08 6.16
N VAL A 362 -20.84 -19.99 6.34
CA VAL A 362 -19.38 -20.00 6.51
C VAL A 362 -19.06 -19.65 7.96
N LYS A 363 -18.22 -20.46 8.59
CA LYS A 363 -17.64 -20.19 9.91
C LYS A 363 -16.12 -20.29 9.82
N VAL A 364 -15.43 -19.42 10.54
CA VAL A 364 -13.99 -19.56 10.81
C VAL A 364 -13.86 -20.32 12.11
N CYS A 365 -13.16 -21.45 12.10
CA CYS A 365 -12.98 -22.31 13.26
C CYS A 365 -11.50 -22.44 13.60
N ASN A 366 -11.20 -22.67 14.88
CA ASN A 366 -9.85 -23.02 15.34
C ASN A 366 -9.58 -24.53 15.19
N GLU A 367 -8.39 -25.00 15.62
CA GLU A 367 -7.98 -26.40 15.54
C GLU A 367 -8.91 -27.39 16.27
N HIS A 368 -9.69 -26.91 17.24
CA HIS A 368 -10.66 -27.71 17.99
C HIS A 368 -12.07 -27.67 17.39
N GLY A 369 -12.26 -27.02 16.23
CA GLY A 369 -13.56 -26.88 15.57
C GLY A 369 -14.47 -25.83 16.20
N THR A 370 -13.96 -25.03 17.14
CA THR A 370 -14.72 -23.95 17.79
C THR A 370 -14.70 -22.70 16.92
N PRO A 371 -15.86 -22.05 16.66
CA PRO A 371 -15.90 -20.79 15.90
C PRO A 371 -15.10 -19.68 16.57
N ILE A 372 -14.31 -18.94 15.80
CA ILE A 372 -13.60 -17.74 16.26
C ILE A 372 -14.55 -16.54 16.07
N PRO A 373 -14.98 -15.86 17.15
CA PRO A 373 -15.98 -14.81 17.06
C PRO A 373 -15.42 -13.53 16.44
N GLY A 374 -16.26 -12.79 15.72
CA GLY A 374 -15.99 -11.43 15.25
C GLY A 374 -14.87 -11.28 14.21
N VAL A 375 -14.47 -12.35 13.51
CA VAL A 375 -13.38 -12.29 12.51
C VAL A 375 -13.86 -12.05 11.08
N MET A 376 -15.16 -12.05 10.82
CA MET A 376 -15.71 -11.83 9.47
C MET A 376 -16.44 -10.49 9.38
N THR A 377 -16.51 -9.91 8.19
CA THR A 377 -17.38 -8.77 7.88
C THR A 377 -17.81 -8.80 6.42
N LEU A 378 -19.01 -8.31 6.15
CA LEU A 378 -19.52 -8.10 4.79
C LEU A 378 -18.72 -7.02 4.03
N GLY A 379 -17.99 -6.17 4.75
CA GLY A 379 -17.12 -5.13 4.21
C GLY A 379 -17.18 -3.83 5.01
N GLY A 380 -16.79 -2.72 4.39
CA GLY A 380 -16.83 -1.39 5.00
C GLY A 380 -18.25 -0.99 5.41
N GLY A 381 -18.39 -0.39 6.59
CA GLY A 381 -19.70 0.06 7.11
C GLY A 381 -20.58 -1.07 7.69
N ALA A 382 -20.16 -2.33 7.64
CA ALA A 382 -20.83 -3.45 8.30
C ALA A 382 -20.14 -3.81 9.63
N PRO A 383 -20.90 -4.27 10.65
CA PRO A 383 -20.32 -4.81 11.88
C PRO A 383 -19.60 -6.14 11.62
N LEU A 384 -18.75 -6.53 12.58
CA LEU A 384 -18.14 -7.86 12.60
C LEU A 384 -19.21 -8.93 12.88
N ILE A 385 -19.06 -10.10 12.24
CA ILE A 385 -20.00 -11.22 12.31
C ILE A 385 -19.27 -12.53 12.60
N ASP A 386 -19.97 -13.46 13.25
CA ASP A 386 -19.46 -14.80 13.60
C ASP A 386 -19.74 -15.84 12.51
N GLU A 387 -20.77 -15.60 11.70
CA GLU A 387 -21.21 -16.50 10.64
C GLU A 387 -21.61 -15.68 9.40
N TYR A 388 -21.08 -16.06 8.24
CA TYR A 388 -21.52 -15.49 6.97
C TYR A 388 -22.57 -16.40 6.32
N ARG A 389 -23.61 -15.80 5.72
CA ARG A 389 -24.67 -16.53 5.01
C ARG A 389 -24.86 -15.99 3.61
N SER A 390 -24.80 -16.90 2.63
CA SER A 390 -24.93 -16.55 1.22
C SER A 390 -26.36 -16.12 0.85
N VAL A 391 -26.49 -15.45 -0.28
CA VAL A 391 -27.74 -15.28 -1.01
C VAL A 391 -28.31 -16.65 -1.42
N ILE A 392 -29.64 -16.75 -1.42
CA ILE A 392 -30.38 -17.96 -1.79
C ILE A 392 -31.06 -17.73 -3.14
N TYR A 393 -30.72 -18.59 -4.10
CA TYR A 393 -31.39 -18.67 -5.40
C TYR A 393 -32.50 -19.72 -5.34
N TYR A 394 -33.67 -19.38 -5.89
CA TYR A 394 -34.87 -20.22 -5.81
C TYR A 394 -34.80 -21.37 -6.83
N HIS A 395 -34.89 -22.61 -6.35
CA HIS A 395 -34.81 -23.84 -7.14
C HIS A 395 -33.64 -23.89 -8.14
N GLU A 396 -32.48 -23.38 -7.73
CA GLU A 396 -31.28 -23.37 -8.55
C GLU A 396 -30.31 -24.46 -8.02
N ASP A 397 -30.05 -25.49 -8.83
CA ASP A 397 -29.13 -26.57 -8.50
C ASP A 397 -27.66 -26.19 -8.75
N LYS A 398 -27.42 -25.14 -9.56
CA LYS A 398 -26.10 -24.59 -9.86
C LYS A 398 -25.97 -23.11 -9.48
N PRO A 399 -26.14 -22.75 -8.19
CA PRO A 399 -26.12 -21.37 -7.76
C PRO A 399 -24.77 -20.71 -8.04
N ARG A 400 -24.81 -19.51 -8.62
CA ARG A 400 -23.64 -18.64 -8.85
C ARG A 400 -23.76 -17.43 -7.92
N TRP A 401 -23.12 -17.53 -6.75
CA TRP A 401 -23.16 -16.47 -5.74
C TRP A 401 -22.29 -15.29 -6.17
N CYS A 402 -21.04 -15.56 -6.53
CA CYS A 402 -20.01 -14.55 -6.75
C CYS A 402 -19.98 -13.50 -5.62
N GLU A 403 -20.16 -13.94 -4.37
CA GLU A 403 -20.22 -13.06 -3.20
C GLU A 403 -18.86 -13.03 -2.50
N THR A 404 -18.30 -11.84 -2.37
CA THR A 404 -17.02 -11.60 -1.68
C THR A 404 -17.24 -10.93 -0.32
N PHE A 405 -16.55 -11.43 0.71
CA PHE A 405 -16.54 -10.84 2.05
C PHE A 405 -15.15 -10.98 2.69
N LYS A 406 -14.90 -10.22 3.75
CA LYS A 406 -13.59 -10.14 4.40
C LYS A 406 -13.54 -11.02 5.65
N ILE A 407 -12.40 -11.68 5.83
CA ILE A 407 -12.05 -12.48 6.99
C ILE A 407 -10.72 -11.94 7.52
N ALA A 408 -10.72 -11.40 8.73
CA ALA A 408 -9.56 -10.82 9.40
C ALA A 408 -9.24 -11.61 10.67
N VAL A 409 -8.56 -12.75 10.50
CA VAL A 409 -8.11 -13.58 11.64
C VAL A 409 -6.79 -13.02 12.17
N PRO A 410 -6.62 -12.90 13.51
CA PRO A 410 -5.32 -12.60 14.10
C PRO A 410 -4.22 -13.55 13.58
N ILE A 411 -3.02 -13.02 13.34
CA ILE A 411 -1.91 -13.77 12.70
C ILE A 411 -1.55 -15.03 13.50
N GLU A 412 -1.60 -14.95 14.83
CA GLU A 412 -1.30 -16.06 15.74
C GLU A 412 -2.29 -17.22 15.58
N GLU A 413 -3.59 -16.91 15.48
CA GLU A 413 -4.66 -17.90 15.31
C GLU A 413 -4.79 -18.39 13.85
N PHE A 414 -4.36 -17.59 12.88
CA PHE A 414 -4.47 -17.91 11.45
C PHE A 414 -3.83 -19.26 11.10
N LYS A 415 -2.70 -19.60 11.75
CA LYS A 415 -1.94 -20.84 11.53
C LYS A 415 -2.76 -22.10 11.84
N GLN A 416 -3.66 -22.02 12.82
CA GLN A 416 -4.47 -23.14 13.31
C GLN A 416 -5.93 -23.04 12.85
N ALA A 417 -6.29 -21.98 12.13
CA ALA A 417 -7.64 -21.72 11.70
C ALA A 417 -7.98 -22.37 10.35
N HIS A 418 -9.26 -22.66 10.17
CA HIS A 418 -9.82 -23.18 8.93
C HIS A 418 -11.23 -22.63 8.69
N LEU A 419 -11.66 -22.72 7.44
CA LEU A 419 -13.01 -22.37 7.03
C LEU A 419 -13.86 -23.62 7.00
N LYS A 420 -15.02 -23.56 7.65
CA LYS A 420 -16.06 -24.59 7.61
C LYS A 420 -17.27 -24.06 6.86
N PHE A 421 -17.71 -24.82 5.86
CA PHE A 421 -18.86 -24.51 5.04
C PHE A 421 -19.95 -25.55 5.31
N THR A 422 -21.15 -25.11 5.65
CA THR A 422 -22.32 -25.98 5.77
C THR A 422 -23.40 -25.55 4.79
N PHE A 423 -24.01 -26.54 4.14
CA PHE A 423 -25.04 -26.30 3.13
C PHE A 423 -26.40 -26.67 3.71
N LYS A 424 -27.30 -25.70 3.78
CA LYS A 424 -28.66 -25.86 4.30
C LYS A 424 -29.68 -25.57 3.22
N HIS A 425 -30.77 -26.35 3.19
CA HIS A 425 -31.92 -26.01 2.37
C HIS A 425 -32.81 -25.01 3.09
N ARG A 426 -33.19 -23.92 2.43
CA ARG A 426 -34.16 -22.96 2.95
C ARG A 426 -35.56 -23.15 2.36
N SER A 427 -36.55 -23.39 3.20
CA SER A 427 -37.94 -23.67 2.78
C SER A 427 -38.77 -22.39 2.73
N SER A 428 -39.70 -22.29 1.76
CA SER A 428 -40.72 -21.23 1.78
C SER A 428 -41.67 -21.33 2.97
N ASN A 429 -41.81 -22.52 3.55
CA ASN A 429 -42.61 -22.71 4.76
C ASN A 429 -41.73 -22.52 6.00
N GLU A 430 -41.96 -21.44 6.75
CA GLU A 430 -41.19 -21.08 7.95
C GLU A 430 -41.12 -22.21 9.01
N ALA A 431 -42.20 -22.97 9.20
CA ALA A 431 -42.23 -24.05 10.18
C ALA A 431 -41.36 -25.23 9.73
N LYS A 432 -41.35 -25.55 8.43
CA LYS A 432 -40.45 -26.56 7.86
C LYS A 432 -39.00 -26.10 7.89
N ASP A 433 -38.75 -24.84 7.54
CA ASP A 433 -37.41 -24.24 7.50
C ASP A 433 -36.67 -24.33 8.84
N LYS A 434 -37.39 -24.10 9.95
CA LYS A 434 -36.83 -24.23 11.31
C LYS A 434 -36.35 -25.65 11.64
N SER A 435 -36.92 -26.67 11.00
CA SER A 435 -36.54 -28.08 11.21
C SER A 435 -35.49 -28.59 10.22
N GLU A 436 -35.17 -27.81 9.17
CA GLU A 436 -34.16 -28.19 8.19
C GLU A 436 -32.75 -28.13 8.81
N LYS A 437 -32.03 -29.24 8.71
CA LYS A 437 -30.63 -29.37 9.13
C LYS A 437 -29.70 -29.26 7.92
N PRO A 438 -28.42 -28.88 8.12
CA PRO A 438 -27.43 -28.96 7.05
C PRO A 438 -27.39 -30.35 6.41
N PHE A 439 -27.31 -30.40 5.08
CA PHE A 439 -27.26 -31.66 4.33
C PHE A 439 -25.87 -32.03 3.84
N ALA A 440 -24.95 -31.05 3.79
CA ALA A 440 -23.58 -31.26 3.37
C ALA A 440 -22.60 -30.31 4.09
N LEU A 441 -21.31 -30.68 4.06
CA LEU A 441 -20.19 -29.96 4.64
C LEU A 441 -19.00 -29.92 3.67
N SER A 442 -18.29 -28.81 3.65
CA SER A 442 -16.96 -28.66 3.04
C SER A 442 -16.06 -27.90 4.00
N TYR A 443 -14.74 -28.00 3.85
CA TYR A 443 -13.80 -27.24 4.65
C TYR A 443 -12.50 -26.96 3.89
N VAL A 444 -11.75 -25.94 4.30
CA VAL A 444 -10.38 -25.68 3.80
C VAL A 444 -9.52 -25.05 4.90
N ARG A 445 -8.25 -25.44 4.99
CA ARG A 445 -7.29 -24.88 5.95
C ARG A 445 -6.80 -23.51 5.46
N LEU A 446 -6.62 -22.56 6.37
CA LEU A 446 -6.06 -21.25 6.02
C LEU A 446 -4.55 -21.31 5.79
N MET A 447 -3.85 -22.22 6.47
CA MET A 447 -2.43 -22.49 6.29
C MET A 447 -2.21 -23.89 5.70
N GLN A 448 -1.34 -23.97 4.71
CA GLN A 448 -0.93 -25.22 4.06
C GLN A 448 0.09 -25.98 4.92
N ARG A 449 0.30 -27.26 4.58
CA ARG A 449 1.24 -28.14 5.32
C ARG A 449 2.71 -27.66 5.24
N ASN A 450 3.07 -26.95 4.19
CA ASN A 450 4.40 -26.35 4.02
C ASN A 450 4.57 -25.03 4.82
N GLY A 451 3.52 -24.55 5.49
CA GLY A 451 3.52 -23.32 6.29
C GLY A 451 3.13 -22.05 5.52
N THR A 452 2.94 -22.11 4.19
CA THR A 452 2.44 -20.95 3.44
C THR A 452 0.93 -20.80 3.60
N THR A 453 0.41 -19.61 3.33
CA THR A 453 -1.05 -19.39 3.36
C THR A 453 -1.74 -20.07 2.18
N LEU A 454 -3.06 -20.25 2.31
CA LEU A 454 -3.93 -20.70 1.22
C LEU A 454 -3.70 -19.84 -0.03
N GLN A 455 -3.41 -20.48 -1.17
CA GLN A 455 -3.05 -19.78 -2.42
C GLN A 455 -4.20 -18.97 -3.01
N ASP A 456 -3.89 -17.86 -3.66
CA ASP A 456 -4.87 -16.98 -4.32
C ASP A 456 -5.33 -17.52 -5.68
N THR A 457 -6.08 -18.61 -5.64
CA THR A 457 -6.57 -19.33 -6.82
C THR A 457 -8.05 -19.68 -6.69
N LEU A 458 -8.56 -20.40 -7.69
CA LEU A 458 -9.84 -21.08 -7.61
C LEU A 458 -9.67 -22.43 -6.93
N HIS A 459 -10.41 -22.65 -5.86
CA HIS A 459 -10.38 -23.88 -5.06
C HIS A 459 -11.64 -24.70 -5.34
N GLU A 460 -11.47 -25.89 -5.92
CA GLU A 460 -12.55 -26.87 -6.05
C GLU A 460 -12.61 -27.74 -4.79
N LEU A 461 -13.51 -27.40 -3.87
CA LEU A 461 -13.70 -28.13 -2.62
C LEU A 461 -14.58 -29.37 -2.81
N LEU A 462 -14.25 -30.39 -2.04
CA LEU A 462 -15.03 -31.61 -1.94
C LEU A 462 -16.25 -31.39 -1.03
N VAL A 463 -17.39 -31.92 -1.45
CA VAL A 463 -18.66 -31.82 -0.72
C VAL A 463 -18.98 -33.15 -0.05
N TYR A 464 -19.03 -33.15 1.28
CA TYR A 464 -19.34 -34.31 2.10
C TYR A 464 -20.79 -34.30 2.53
N LYS A 465 -21.56 -35.35 2.23
CA LYS A 465 -22.94 -35.51 2.69
C LYS A 465 -22.96 -35.85 4.18
N ILE A 466 -23.89 -35.21 4.89
CA ILE A 466 -24.06 -35.36 6.34
C ILE A 466 -25.15 -36.38 6.65
N ASP A 467 -24.83 -37.39 7.46
CA ASP A 467 -25.82 -38.22 8.16
C ASP A 467 -26.27 -37.52 9.45
N ASN A 468 -27.43 -36.87 9.37
CA ASN A 468 -28.02 -36.08 10.46
C ASN A 468 -28.29 -36.86 11.76
N LYS A 469 -28.27 -38.20 11.75
CA LYS A 469 -28.43 -39.00 12.98
C LYS A 469 -27.15 -39.08 13.80
N LYS A 470 -25.99 -38.93 13.16
CA LYS A 470 -24.66 -39.08 13.76
C LYS A 470 -23.85 -37.78 13.75
N TYR A 471 -24.39 -36.72 13.13
CA TYR A 471 -23.71 -35.45 12.97
C TYR A 471 -23.72 -34.64 14.26
N GLU A 472 -22.53 -34.24 14.69
CA GLU A 472 -22.31 -33.27 15.75
C GLU A 472 -21.62 -32.03 15.16
N GLU A 473 -22.07 -30.84 15.55
CA GLU A 473 -21.58 -29.60 14.93
C GLU A 473 -20.10 -29.32 15.24
N ASN A 474 -19.63 -29.71 16.42
CA ASN A 474 -18.25 -29.49 16.85
C ASN A 474 -17.31 -30.67 16.52
N ASP A 475 -17.79 -31.70 15.80
CA ASP A 475 -16.94 -32.81 15.39
C ASP A 475 -15.88 -32.36 14.38
N ILE A 476 -14.61 -32.61 14.68
CA ILE A 476 -13.45 -32.27 13.85
C ILE A 476 -12.94 -33.45 13.00
N SER A 477 -13.67 -34.57 12.96
CA SER A 477 -13.29 -35.76 12.19
C SER A 477 -13.08 -35.49 10.70
N TYR A 478 -13.71 -34.45 10.14
CA TYR A 478 -13.53 -34.04 8.74
C TYR A 478 -12.11 -33.63 8.39
N PHE A 479 -11.26 -33.22 9.34
CA PHE A 479 -9.85 -32.90 9.06
C PHE A 479 -9.03 -34.09 8.55
N LYS A 480 -9.48 -35.32 8.81
CA LYS A 480 -8.85 -36.55 8.31
C LYS A 480 -9.21 -36.84 6.85
N LEU A 481 -10.19 -36.13 6.30
CA LEU A 481 -10.64 -36.24 4.92
C LEU A 481 -9.93 -35.18 4.05
N PRO A 482 -9.68 -35.45 2.76
CA PRO A 482 -9.16 -34.42 1.85
C PRO A 482 -10.13 -33.25 1.72
N SER A 483 -9.60 -32.04 1.58
CA SER A 483 -10.38 -30.81 1.48
C SER A 483 -10.69 -30.41 0.03
N THR A 484 -9.71 -30.54 -0.85
CA THR A 484 -9.77 -30.14 -2.26
C THR A 484 -9.71 -31.35 -3.19
N ARG A 485 -10.17 -31.16 -4.43
CA ARG A 485 -10.04 -32.17 -5.47
C ARG A 485 -8.59 -32.50 -5.83
N ALA A 486 -7.69 -31.51 -5.74
CA ALA A 486 -6.25 -31.70 -5.94
C ALA A 486 -5.64 -32.61 -4.86
N GLU A 487 -5.96 -32.36 -3.58
CA GLU A 487 -5.48 -33.19 -2.45
C GLU A 487 -5.97 -34.65 -2.58
N LEU A 488 -7.20 -34.86 -3.05
CA LEU A 488 -7.72 -36.20 -3.32
C LEU A 488 -6.97 -36.93 -4.43
N ALA A 489 -6.57 -36.22 -5.48
CA ALA A 489 -5.81 -36.79 -6.60
C ALA A 489 -4.40 -37.22 -6.14
N GLU A 490 -3.74 -36.43 -5.30
CA GLU A 490 -2.42 -36.76 -4.73
C GLU A 490 -2.45 -38.01 -3.83
N LEU A 491 -3.55 -38.22 -3.10
CA LEU A 491 -3.69 -39.34 -2.17
C LEU A 491 -3.96 -40.70 -2.86
N ASN A 492 -4.21 -40.74 -4.18
CA ASN A 492 -4.49 -41.97 -4.94
C ASN A 492 -5.50 -42.91 -4.25
N ALA A 493 -6.56 -42.37 -3.65
CA ALA A 493 -7.49 -43.15 -2.84
C ALA A 493 -8.39 -44.07 -3.71
N GLU A 494 -8.19 -45.39 -3.60
CA GLU A 494 -9.01 -46.40 -4.31
C GLU A 494 -10.47 -46.46 -3.81
N LYS A 495 -10.71 -46.06 -2.55
CA LYS A 495 -12.04 -46.04 -1.92
C LYS A 495 -12.51 -44.61 -1.70
N LYS A 496 -13.82 -44.38 -1.87
CA LYS A 496 -14.45 -43.08 -1.58
C LYS A 496 -14.21 -42.68 -0.12
N PRO A 497 -13.59 -41.52 0.14
CA PRO A 497 -13.37 -41.04 1.51
C PRO A 497 -14.70 -40.89 2.27
N ALA A 498 -14.76 -41.50 3.45
CA ALA A 498 -15.88 -41.39 4.38
C ALA A 498 -15.38 -41.59 5.82
N ILE A 499 -15.91 -40.82 6.77
CA ILE A 499 -15.60 -40.95 8.20
C ILE A 499 -16.83 -40.55 9.03
N GLY A 500 -17.17 -41.37 10.02
CA GLY A 500 -18.28 -41.07 10.94
C GLY A 500 -19.61 -40.77 10.22
N ALA A 501 -20.08 -39.52 10.33
CA ALA A 501 -21.30 -39.02 9.71
C ALA A 501 -21.11 -38.45 8.29
N LEU A 502 -19.89 -38.49 7.74
CA LEU A 502 -19.52 -37.80 6.50
C LEU A 502 -19.15 -38.78 5.40
N SER A 503 -19.71 -38.56 4.20
CA SER A 503 -19.41 -39.38 3.02
C SER A 503 -19.24 -38.51 1.78
N LEU A 504 -18.20 -38.75 0.98
CA LEU A 504 -17.92 -37.92 -0.19
C LEU A 504 -19.01 -38.05 -1.26
N SER A 505 -19.56 -36.91 -1.70
CA SER A 505 -20.41 -36.84 -2.87
C SER A 505 -19.59 -36.78 -4.15
N SER A 506 -19.93 -37.61 -5.15
CA SER A 506 -19.30 -37.57 -6.47
C SER A 506 -20.05 -36.71 -7.49
N LYS A 507 -21.19 -36.12 -7.09
CA LYS A 507 -22.05 -35.30 -7.96
C LYS A 507 -22.14 -33.85 -7.51
N ASP A 508 -21.75 -33.59 -6.27
CA ASP A 508 -21.85 -32.25 -5.70
C ASP A 508 -20.45 -31.61 -5.72
N GLY A 509 -20.38 -30.32 -6.02
CA GLY A 509 -19.14 -29.57 -6.11
C GLY A 509 -19.30 -28.16 -5.57
N PHE A 510 -18.22 -27.58 -5.06
CA PHE A 510 -18.22 -26.23 -4.49
C PHE A 510 -16.94 -25.49 -4.87
N LEU A 511 -17.09 -24.30 -5.46
CA LEU A 511 -16.00 -23.50 -5.99
C LEU A 511 -15.88 -22.20 -5.20
N LEU A 512 -14.66 -21.92 -4.73
CA LEU A 512 -14.28 -20.69 -4.03
C LEU A 512 -13.12 -20.00 -4.73
N SER A 513 -12.96 -18.72 -4.49
CA SER A 513 -11.75 -17.96 -4.79
C SER A 513 -11.27 -17.25 -3.54
N THR A 514 -9.96 -17.21 -3.34
CA THR A 514 -9.32 -16.52 -2.21
C THR A 514 -8.39 -15.43 -2.71
N ASN A 515 -8.26 -14.37 -1.92
CA ASN A 515 -7.28 -13.30 -2.11
C ASN A 515 -6.73 -12.89 -0.74
N VAL A 516 -5.48 -13.23 -0.45
CA VAL A 516 -4.80 -13.01 0.84
C VAL A 516 -3.94 -11.75 0.76
N CYS A 517 -4.41 -10.70 1.43
CA CYS A 517 -3.69 -9.45 1.62
C CYS A 517 -3.01 -9.43 3.00
N SER A 518 -1.90 -10.16 3.12
CA SER A 518 -1.09 -10.22 4.36
C SER A 518 0.30 -9.60 4.20
N THR A 519 0.71 -8.72 5.12
CA THR A 519 2.11 -8.24 5.23
C THR A 519 2.97 -9.13 6.12
N LYS A 520 2.40 -10.19 6.71
CA LYS A 520 3.11 -11.08 7.65
C LYS A 520 3.12 -12.55 7.25
N LEU A 521 2.19 -12.97 6.38
CA LEU A 521 2.07 -14.36 5.94
C LEU A 521 2.20 -14.45 4.41
N THR A 522 3.26 -15.10 3.93
CA THR A 522 3.52 -15.25 2.49
C THR A 522 2.89 -16.53 1.91
N GLN A 523 2.60 -16.47 0.62
CA GLN A 523 2.22 -17.61 -0.22
C GLN A 523 3.42 -18.28 -0.88
N ASN A 524 4.58 -17.61 -0.88
CA ASN A 524 5.79 -18.06 -1.53
C ASN A 524 6.64 -18.91 -0.58
N VAL A 525 6.96 -20.14 -1.00
CA VAL A 525 7.71 -21.11 -0.19
C VAL A 525 9.17 -20.69 0.02
N ASP A 526 9.81 -20.14 -1.01
CA ASP A 526 11.21 -19.70 -0.96
C ASP A 526 11.37 -18.53 0.02
N LEU A 527 10.45 -17.56 -0.02
CA LEU A 527 10.42 -16.44 0.91
C LEU A 527 10.13 -16.90 2.34
N LEU A 528 9.20 -17.84 2.52
CA LEU A 528 8.91 -18.41 3.84
C LEU A 528 10.11 -19.15 4.42
N GLY A 529 10.90 -19.84 3.60
CA GLY A 529 12.13 -20.51 4.03
C GLY A 529 13.10 -19.53 4.69
N LEU A 530 13.28 -18.33 4.11
CA LEU A 530 14.08 -17.27 4.69
C LEU A 530 13.42 -16.67 5.95
N LEU A 531 12.13 -16.33 5.91
CA LEU A 531 11.45 -15.69 7.05
C LEU A 531 11.35 -16.61 8.27
N ASN A 532 11.33 -17.93 8.06
CA ASN A 532 11.26 -18.96 9.09
C ASN A 532 12.60 -19.71 9.27
N TRP A 533 13.71 -19.08 8.90
CA TRP A 533 15.06 -19.68 8.89
C TRP A 533 15.45 -20.32 10.24
N ALA A 534 15.05 -19.70 11.36
CA ALA A 534 15.38 -20.16 12.70
C ALA A 534 14.80 -21.55 13.02
N SER A 535 13.71 -21.94 12.37
CA SER A 535 13.08 -23.27 12.55
C SER A 535 13.77 -24.38 11.75
N LYS A 536 14.48 -24.04 10.67
CA LYS A 536 15.15 -24.96 9.74
C LYS A 536 16.52 -24.42 9.31
N PRO A 537 17.51 -24.35 10.23
CA PRO A 537 18.80 -23.73 9.95
C PRO A 537 19.64 -24.49 8.90
N THR A 538 19.35 -25.77 8.66
CA THR A 538 20.06 -26.60 7.66
C THR A 538 19.86 -26.12 6.23
N ASP A 539 18.70 -25.51 5.95
CA ASP A 539 18.27 -25.15 4.60
C ASP A 539 18.55 -23.66 4.29
N LEU A 540 19.34 -23.00 5.16
CA LEU A 540 19.59 -21.56 5.11
C LEU A 540 20.33 -21.16 3.83
N LYS A 541 21.27 -22.00 3.37
CA LYS A 541 22.02 -21.74 2.13
C LYS A 541 21.09 -21.74 0.92
N GLU A 542 20.22 -22.74 0.81
CA GLU A 542 19.21 -22.79 -0.25
C GLU A 542 18.24 -21.61 -0.13
N SER A 543 17.80 -21.26 1.08
CA SER A 543 16.85 -20.16 1.33
C SER A 543 17.41 -18.80 0.90
N LEU A 544 18.67 -18.50 1.22
CA LEU A 544 19.35 -17.28 0.78
C LEU A 544 19.49 -17.24 -0.76
N ALA A 545 19.85 -18.36 -1.39
CA ALA A 545 19.96 -18.43 -2.84
C ALA A 545 18.58 -18.35 -3.54
N ALA A 546 17.53 -18.82 -2.89
CA ALA A 546 16.16 -18.79 -3.41
C ALA A 546 15.56 -17.39 -3.37
N LEU A 547 15.91 -16.55 -2.38
CA LEU A 547 15.45 -15.16 -2.30
C LEU A 547 15.70 -14.37 -3.60
N MET A 548 16.86 -14.56 -4.23
CA MET A 548 17.21 -13.87 -5.48
C MET A 548 16.32 -14.26 -6.68
N LYS A 549 15.53 -15.33 -6.55
CA LYS A 549 14.59 -15.83 -7.57
C LYS A 549 13.13 -15.46 -7.28
N VAL A 550 12.84 -14.95 -6.08
CA VAL A 550 11.50 -14.52 -5.69
C VAL A 550 11.11 -13.29 -6.53
N ASP A 551 9.81 -13.18 -6.85
CA ASP A 551 9.30 -11.99 -7.54
C ASP A 551 9.53 -10.75 -6.68
N GLY A 552 10.02 -9.69 -7.29
CA GLY A 552 10.28 -8.42 -6.63
C GLY A 552 9.05 -7.83 -5.94
N GLU A 553 7.84 -8.06 -6.46
CA GLU A 553 6.59 -7.61 -5.83
C GLU A 553 6.34 -8.28 -4.47
N GLU A 554 6.70 -9.55 -4.31
CA GLU A 554 6.64 -10.23 -3.01
C GLU A 554 7.77 -9.74 -2.09
N VAL A 555 8.99 -9.52 -2.60
CA VAL A 555 10.11 -9.03 -1.77
C VAL A 555 9.81 -7.64 -1.19
N VAL A 556 9.30 -6.70 -1.99
CA VAL A 556 8.98 -5.34 -1.49
C VAL A 556 7.81 -5.32 -0.51
N LYS A 557 6.88 -6.27 -0.63
CA LYS A 557 5.75 -6.44 0.31
C LYS A 557 6.21 -6.88 1.70
N PHE A 558 7.26 -7.68 1.78
CA PHE A 558 7.87 -8.15 3.03
C PHE A 558 9.21 -7.47 3.32
N LEU A 559 9.47 -6.28 2.76
CA LEU A 559 10.79 -5.64 2.76
C LEU A 559 11.42 -5.57 4.16
N GLN A 560 10.63 -5.13 5.14
CA GLN A 560 11.05 -5.04 6.53
C GLN A 560 11.41 -6.42 7.09
N ASP A 561 10.48 -7.39 7.05
CA ASP A 561 10.68 -8.73 7.61
C ASP A 561 11.84 -9.49 6.93
N VAL A 562 12.06 -9.27 5.62
CA VAL A 562 13.20 -9.83 4.87
C VAL A 562 14.51 -9.23 5.34
N LEU A 563 14.60 -7.90 5.47
CA LEU A 563 15.82 -7.24 5.97
C LEU A 563 16.11 -7.64 7.42
N ASP A 564 15.09 -7.68 8.28
CA ASP A 564 15.20 -8.15 9.66
C ASP A 564 15.72 -9.59 9.72
N ALA A 565 15.18 -10.50 8.89
CA ALA A 565 15.68 -11.88 8.80
C ALA A 565 17.16 -11.93 8.38
N LEU A 566 17.54 -11.20 7.31
CA LEU A 566 18.91 -11.15 6.81
C LEU A 566 19.90 -10.64 7.86
N PHE A 567 19.56 -9.56 8.56
CA PHE A 567 20.43 -9.02 9.61
C PHE A 567 20.46 -9.90 10.86
N ASN A 568 19.35 -10.56 11.23
CA ASN A 568 19.36 -11.54 12.30
C ASN A 568 20.23 -12.76 11.98
N ILE A 569 20.24 -13.22 10.73
CA ILE A 569 21.14 -14.28 10.26
C ILE A 569 22.61 -13.83 10.35
N LEU A 570 22.89 -12.59 9.95
CA LEU A 570 24.23 -11.99 10.04
C LEU A 570 24.71 -11.90 11.49
N MET A 571 23.82 -11.53 12.42
CA MET A 571 24.13 -11.38 13.84
C MET A 571 24.27 -12.72 14.57
N SER A 572 23.43 -13.72 14.25
CA SER A 572 23.42 -15.02 14.94
C SER A 572 24.64 -15.89 14.62
N ASN A 573 25.31 -15.64 13.49
CA ASN A 573 26.53 -16.35 13.07
C ASN A 573 27.79 -15.53 13.39
N SER A 574 27.89 -14.99 14.60
CA SER A 574 29.00 -14.10 15.00
C SER A 574 30.38 -14.76 14.94
N GLU A 575 30.46 -16.10 15.05
CA GLU A 575 31.70 -16.86 15.05
C GLU A 575 32.02 -17.54 13.70
N CYS A 576 31.09 -17.50 12.74
CA CYS A 576 31.21 -18.23 11.47
C CYS A 576 30.78 -17.36 10.28
N ASP A 577 31.73 -17.01 9.42
CA ASP A 577 31.50 -16.16 8.24
C ASP A 577 30.87 -16.92 7.05
N MET A 578 30.33 -18.12 7.29
CA MET A 578 29.83 -19.03 6.25
C MET A 578 28.72 -18.41 5.40
N TYR A 579 27.86 -17.57 5.98
CA TYR A 579 26.71 -16.98 5.31
C TYR A 579 26.86 -15.48 5.00
N ASP A 580 27.92 -14.83 5.49
CA ASP A 580 28.11 -13.39 5.42
C ASP A 580 28.11 -12.87 3.97
N ASP A 581 28.80 -13.57 3.07
CA ASP A 581 28.85 -13.21 1.65
C ASP A 581 27.46 -13.33 0.99
N MET A 582 26.69 -14.38 1.33
CA MET A 582 25.36 -14.61 0.75
C MET A 582 24.32 -13.63 1.27
N VAL A 583 24.36 -13.30 2.57
CA VAL A 583 23.50 -12.27 3.16
C VAL A 583 23.79 -10.91 2.52
N PHE A 584 25.06 -10.58 2.32
CA PHE A 584 25.43 -9.34 1.65
C PHE A 584 24.91 -9.27 0.21
N GLU A 585 24.99 -10.37 -0.55
CA GLU A 585 24.41 -10.45 -1.91
C GLU A 585 22.88 -10.29 -1.90
N CYS A 586 22.19 -10.84 -0.90
CA CYS A 586 20.75 -10.62 -0.71
C CYS A 586 20.42 -9.15 -0.43
N ILE A 587 21.21 -8.48 0.42
CA ILE A 587 21.06 -7.05 0.69
C ILE A 587 21.28 -6.21 -0.58
N LEU A 588 22.31 -6.53 -1.38
CA LEU A 588 22.56 -5.87 -2.66
C LEU A 588 21.42 -6.10 -3.66
N TYR A 589 20.85 -7.30 -3.69
CA TYR A 589 19.69 -7.62 -4.51
C TYR A 589 18.49 -6.75 -4.14
N ILE A 590 18.20 -6.60 -2.84
CA ILE A 590 17.10 -5.74 -2.34
C ILE A 590 17.32 -4.26 -2.69
N ILE A 591 18.53 -3.74 -2.46
CA ILE A 591 18.87 -2.34 -2.80
C ILE A 591 18.75 -2.12 -4.32
N GLY A 592 19.24 -3.07 -5.12
CA GLY A 592 19.12 -3.04 -6.57
C GLY A 592 17.68 -3.08 -7.04
N LEU A 593 16.83 -3.90 -6.40
CA LEU A 593 15.41 -4.01 -6.67
C LEU A 593 14.69 -2.68 -6.42
N VAL A 594 14.89 -2.08 -5.26
CA VAL A 594 14.28 -0.80 -4.88
C VAL A 594 14.82 0.37 -5.72
N SER A 595 16.00 0.22 -6.31
CA SER A 595 16.56 1.21 -7.25
C SER A 595 16.04 1.08 -8.68
N ASP A 596 15.33 -0.02 -9.01
CA ASP A 596 14.69 -0.19 -10.31
C ASP A 596 13.52 0.79 -10.48
N ARG A 597 13.32 1.32 -11.69
CA ARG A 597 12.20 2.20 -12.03
C ARG A 597 10.84 1.59 -11.66
N LYS A 598 10.71 0.26 -11.73
CA LYS A 598 9.48 -0.44 -11.34
C LYS A 598 9.15 -0.27 -9.86
N TYR A 599 10.17 -0.23 -8.99
CA TYR A 599 10.00 -0.24 -7.52
C TYR A 599 10.57 0.99 -6.81
N GLN A 600 10.98 2.03 -7.55
CA GLN A 600 11.59 3.24 -6.99
C GLN A 600 10.72 3.96 -5.94
N HIS A 601 9.40 3.75 -5.95
CA HIS A 601 8.48 4.27 -4.93
C HIS A 601 8.67 3.62 -3.55
N PHE A 602 9.41 2.51 -3.46
CA PHE A 602 9.85 1.88 -2.21
C PHE A 602 11.18 2.45 -1.66
N GLN A 603 11.86 3.37 -2.37
CA GLN A 603 13.08 4.01 -1.82
C GLN A 603 12.82 4.71 -0.48
N PRO A 604 11.74 5.52 -0.33
CA PRO A 604 11.39 6.10 0.97
C PRO A 604 11.10 5.07 2.06
N VAL A 605 10.61 3.87 1.70
CA VAL A 605 10.35 2.77 2.65
C VAL A 605 11.67 2.21 3.18
N LEU A 606 12.64 1.96 2.29
CA LEU A 606 13.97 1.53 2.68
C LEU A 606 14.67 2.60 3.54
N ASP A 607 14.51 3.88 3.19
CA ASP A 607 15.04 5.00 3.96
C ASP A 607 14.48 5.06 5.37
N LEU A 608 13.16 4.89 5.49
CA LEU A 608 12.45 4.89 6.77
C LEU A 608 12.83 3.66 7.61
N TYR A 609 12.96 2.49 6.99
CA TYR A 609 13.43 1.28 7.69
C TYR A 609 14.82 1.49 8.30
N ILE A 610 15.77 2.01 7.51
CA ILE A 610 17.14 2.26 7.98
C ILE A 610 17.17 3.23 9.16
N SER A 611 16.32 4.27 9.13
CA SER A 611 16.34 5.34 10.12
C SER A 611 15.53 5.05 11.39
N GLU A 612 14.43 4.30 11.30
CA GLU A 612 13.49 4.11 12.42
C GLU A 612 13.32 2.66 12.88
N SER A 613 13.54 1.67 12.03
CA SER A 613 13.22 0.25 12.35
C SER A 613 14.44 -0.65 12.50
N PHE A 614 15.54 -0.33 11.81
CA PHE A 614 16.76 -1.14 11.82
C PHE A 614 17.38 -1.23 13.22
N SER A 615 17.71 -2.44 13.68
CA SER A 615 18.13 -2.69 15.07
C SER A 615 19.39 -3.56 15.22
N ALA A 616 20.12 -3.84 14.13
CA ALA A 616 21.26 -4.76 14.18
C ALA A 616 22.56 -4.06 14.61
N THR A 617 22.91 -4.15 15.90
CA THR A 617 24.01 -3.40 16.54
C THR A 617 25.42 -3.80 16.11
N LEU A 618 25.68 -5.07 15.78
CA LEU A 618 27.02 -5.56 15.37
C LEU A 618 27.16 -5.79 13.86
N ALA A 619 26.11 -5.50 13.08
CA ALA A 619 26.11 -5.70 11.64
C ALA A 619 27.25 -4.93 10.95
N TYR A 620 27.63 -3.76 11.46
CA TYR A 620 28.73 -2.96 10.90
C TYR A 620 30.05 -3.74 10.81
N LYS A 621 30.40 -4.59 11.79
CA LYS A 621 31.68 -5.34 11.79
C LYS A 621 31.75 -6.30 10.60
N LYS A 622 30.69 -7.10 10.42
CA LYS A 622 30.59 -8.06 9.32
C LYS A 622 30.42 -7.38 7.96
N LEU A 623 29.59 -6.33 7.87
CA LEU A 623 29.42 -5.56 6.64
C LEU A 623 30.73 -4.92 6.17
N ILE A 624 31.51 -4.33 7.07
CA ILE A 624 32.83 -3.78 6.71
C ILE A 624 33.77 -4.89 6.25
N ALA A 625 33.81 -6.02 6.94
CA ALA A 625 34.67 -7.16 6.58
C ALA A 625 34.34 -7.69 5.18
N VAL A 626 33.07 -7.95 4.87
CA VAL A 626 32.62 -8.43 3.56
C VAL A 626 32.88 -7.39 2.46
N LEU A 627 32.56 -6.12 2.71
CA LEU A 627 32.77 -5.05 1.75
C LEU A 627 34.27 -4.91 1.42
N ARG A 628 35.14 -4.95 2.44
CA ARG A 628 36.59 -4.89 2.27
C ARG A 628 37.11 -6.10 1.50
N LYS A 629 36.70 -7.32 1.86
CA LYS A 629 37.05 -8.57 1.16
C LYS A 629 36.73 -8.48 -0.34
N ARG A 630 35.55 -7.96 -0.70
CA ARG A 630 35.12 -7.81 -2.09
C ARG A 630 35.90 -6.75 -2.85
N ILE A 631 36.27 -5.64 -2.20
CA ILE A 631 37.08 -4.58 -2.81
C ILE A 631 38.52 -5.05 -3.01
N ASP A 632 39.12 -5.67 -2.00
CA ASP A 632 40.49 -6.17 -2.08
C ASP A 632 40.62 -7.33 -3.09
N GLY A 633 39.57 -8.13 -3.28
CA GLY A 633 39.52 -9.18 -4.31
C GLY A 633 39.50 -8.67 -5.76
N ALA A 634 39.18 -7.38 -5.98
CA ALA A 634 39.10 -6.78 -7.31
C ALA A 634 40.43 -6.78 -8.08
N SER A 635 41.56 -6.89 -7.36
CA SER A 635 42.91 -6.90 -7.94
C SER A 635 43.29 -8.22 -8.62
N ASN A 636 42.55 -9.30 -8.35
CA ASN A 636 42.87 -10.62 -8.88
C ASN A 636 42.44 -10.71 -10.36
N GLN A 637 43.42 -10.76 -11.27
CA GLN A 637 43.18 -10.86 -12.72
C GLN A 637 42.35 -12.11 -13.11
N SER A 638 42.31 -13.12 -12.24
CA SER A 638 41.54 -14.35 -12.34
C SER A 638 40.09 -14.25 -11.85
N SER A 639 39.62 -13.08 -11.38
CA SER A 639 38.24 -12.91 -10.89
C SER A 639 37.24 -13.17 -12.02
N ASP A 640 36.30 -14.07 -11.78
CA ASP A 640 35.23 -14.42 -12.70
C ASP A 640 34.38 -13.17 -13.08
N GLY A 641 33.74 -13.19 -14.24
CA GLY A 641 32.83 -12.12 -14.67
C GLY A 641 31.71 -11.86 -13.66
N GLN A 642 31.29 -12.88 -12.91
CA GLN A 642 30.29 -12.78 -11.85
C GLN A 642 30.76 -11.97 -10.64
N GLU A 643 32.00 -12.20 -10.15
CA GLU A 643 32.54 -11.45 -9.01
C GLU A 643 32.64 -9.95 -9.32
N ARG A 644 33.01 -9.60 -10.56
CA ARG A 644 33.09 -8.21 -11.02
C ARG A 644 31.70 -7.55 -11.11
N ASP A 645 30.67 -8.28 -11.54
CA ASP A 645 29.31 -7.77 -11.58
C ASP A 645 28.78 -7.49 -10.16
N ILE A 646 29.07 -8.38 -9.20
CA ILE A 646 28.71 -8.17 -7.80
C ILE A 646 29.44 -6.95 -7.23
N LEU A 647 30.73 -6.77 -7.53
CA LEU A 647 31.48 -5.58 -7.10
C LEU A 647 30.91 -4.29 -7.71
N LEU A 648 30.51 -4.31 -8.98
CA LEU A 648 29.84 -3.17 -9.62
C LEU A 648 28.50 -2.84 -8.92
N LYS A 649 27.68 -3.86 -8.61
CA LYS A 649 26.44 -3.71 -7.83
C LYS A 649 26.72 -3.17 -6.43
N THR A 650 27.81 -3.60 -5.81
CA THR A 650 28.28 -3.11 -4.51
C THR A 650 28.58 -1.61 -4.58
N MET A 651 29.34 -1.17 -5.58
CA MET A 651 29.66 0.26 -5.75
C MET A 651 28.41 1.10 -6.07
N LYS A 652 27.47 0.57 -6.85
CA LYS A 652 26.17 1.22 -7.11
C LYS A 652 25.32 1.38 -5.85
N SER A 653 25.44 0.43 -4.92
CA SER A 653 24.66 0.38 -3.67
C SER A 653 25.40 0.97 -2.47
N LEU A 654 26.59 1.54 -2.69
CA LEU A 654 27.52 1.96 -1.64
C LEU A 654 26.91 2.94 -0.63
N GLN A 655 26.02 3.82 -1.11
CA GLN A 655 25.26 4.74 -0.27
C GLN A 655 24.48 4.00 0.82
N TYR A 656 23.68 2.99 0.44
CA TYR A 656 22.87 2.22 1.38
C TYR A 656 23.72 1.30 2.25
N CYS A 657 24.77 0.67 1.69
CA CYS A 657 25.71 -0.13 2.47
C CYS A 657 26.36 0.69 3.59
N MET A 658 26.85 1.90 3.28
CA MET A 658 27.43 2.80 4.28
C MET A 658 26.39 3.29 5.28
N ARG A 659 25.14 3.53 4.87
CA ARG A 659 24.06 3.87 5.80
C ARG A 659 23.81 2.76 6.82
N PHE A 660 23.70 1.50 6.40
CA PHE A 660 23.56 0.38 7.33
C PHE A 660 24.75 0.28 8.30
N ILE A 661 25.98 0.47 7.81
CA ILE A 661 27.20 0.48 8.65
C ILE A 661 27.12 1.61 9.69
N VAL A 662 26.75 2.82 9.27
CA VAL A 662 26.67 4.00 10.14
C VAL A 662 25.57 3.84 11.19
N GLU A 663 24.34 3.46 10.80
CA GLU A 663 23.25 3.27 11.77
C GLU A 663 23.56 2.13 12.74
N SER A 664 24.11 1.02 12.25
CA SER A 664 24.52 -0.11 13.11
C SER A 664 25.56 0.35 14.15
N ARG A 665 26.52 1.19 13.75
CA ARG A 665 27.50 1.76 14.67
C ARG A 665 26.88 2.72 15.69
N LEU A 666 25.93 3.56 15.28
CA LEU A 666 25.26 4.49 16.20
C LEU A 666 24.48 3.73 17.26
N LEU A 667 23.74 2.69 16.87
CA LEU A 667 23.05 1.79 17.79
C LEU A 667 24.02 1.09 18.76
N PHE A 668 25.21 0.68 18.29
CA PHE A 668 26.22 0.09 19.17
C PHE A 668 26.86 1.11 20.12
N THR A 669 27.02 2.37 19.70
CA THR A 669 27.64 3.42 20.53
C THR A 669 26.79 3.75 21.75
N GLU A 670 25.47 3.55 21.67
CA GLU A 670 24.56 3.64 22.82
C GLU A 670 24.82 2.55 23.88
N LEU A 671 25.50 1.45 23.49
CA LEU A 671 25.79 0.29 24.35
C LEU A 671 27.25 0.22 24.81
N ASP A 672 28.21 0.66 23.98
CA ASP A 672 29.65 0.55 24.23
C ASP A 672 30.47 1.70 23.60
N GLN A 673 31.51 2.16 24.29
CA GLN A 673 32.29 3.37 23.96
C GLN A 673 33.58 3.10 23.18
N ASN A 674 33.77 1.90 22.61
CA ASN A 674 34.97 1.55 21.83
C ASN A 674 34.99 2.25 20.46
N GLU A 675 35.35 3.54 20.41
CA GLU A 675 35.43 4.36 19.18
C GLU A 675 36.70 4.08 18.35
N VAL A 676 37.81 3.73 18.99
CA VAL A 676 39.13 3.61 18.34
C VAL A 676 39.16 2.43 17.36
N GLU A 677 38.67 1.26 17.78
CA GLU A 677 38.62 0.05 16.94
C GLU A 677 37.78 0.30 15.69
N PHE A 678 36.56 0.84 15.86
CA PHE A 678 35.68 1.16 14.74
C PHE A 678 36.32 2.15 13.77
N SER A 679 36.87 3.25 14.29
CA SER A 679 37.52 4.27 13.46
C SER A 679 38.65 3.66 12.63
N GLN A 680 39.45 2.77 13.22
CA GLN A 680 40.53 2.08 12.49
C GLN A 680 39.97 1.16 11.40
N THR A 681 38.98 0.32 11.72
CA THR A 681 38.36 -0.61 10.75
C THR A 681 37.69 0.13 9.59
N LEU A 682 37.02 1.24 9.86
CA LEU A 682 36.43 2.10 8.82
C LEU A 682 37.53 2.78 7.98
N THR A 683 38.60 3.27 8.60
CA THR A 683 39.75 3.84 7.89
C THR A 683 40.34 2.82 6.90
N ASP A 684 40.50 1.57 7.33
CA ASP A 684 41.07 0.52 6.50
C ASP A 684 40.17 0.17 5.30
N LEU A 685 38.85 0.13 5.50
CA LEU A 685 37.89 0.00 4.41
C LEU A 685 38.00 1.16 3.42
N LEU A 686 38.06 2.40 3.91
CA LEU A 686 38.20 3.58 3.07
C LEU A 686 39.51 3.57 2.27
N LYS A 687 40.61 3.11 2.87
CA LYS A 687 41.88 2.90 2.16
C LYS A 687 41.80 1.79 1.12
N SER A 688 41.06 0.71 1.36
CA SER A 688 40.78 -0.31 0.34
C SER A 688 40.04 0.30 -0.87
N ILE A 689 39.07 1.19 -0.64
CA ILE A 689 38.41 1.95 -1.73
C ILE A 689 39.41 2.82 -2.49
N VAL A 690 40.34 3.50 -1.79
CA VAL A 690 41.40 4.27 -2.47
C VAL A 690 42.32 3.37 -3.30
N ASN A 691 42.71 2.20 -2.78
CA ASN A 691 43.55 1.25 -3.50
C ASN A 691 42.87 0.72 -4.78
N LEU A 692 41.55 0.55 -4.78
CA LEU A 692 40.79 0.19 -5.98
C LEU A 692 41.02 1.17 -7.14
N MET A 693 41.28 2.45 -6.84
CA MET A 693 41.53 3.49 -7.85
C MET A 693 42.91 3.41 -8.50
N LYS A 694 43.85 2.64 -7.91
CA LYS A 694 45.20 2.42 -8.47
C LYS A 694 45.20 1.50 -9.68
N HIS A 695 44.15 0.70 -9.88
CA HIS A 695 44.12 -0.29 -10.94
C HIS A 695 43.92 0.37 -12.31
N GLU A 696 44.80 0.04 -13.26
CA GLU A 696 44.80 0.62 -14.61
C GLU A 696 44.05 -0.25 -15.63
N THR A 697 43.62 -1.45 -15.25
CA THR A 697 42.98 -2.40 -16.16
C THR A 697 41.57 -1.96 -16.57
N ASP A 698 41.20 -2.13 -17.83
CA ASP A 698 39.85 -1.76 -18.32
C ASP A 698 38.73 -2.54 -17.62
N ALA A 699 39.02 -3.72 -17.09
CA ALA A 699 38.09 -4.52 -16.29
C ALA A 699 37.59 -3.79 -15.03
N THR A 700 38.35 -2.85 -14.48
CA THR A 700 37.98 -2.08 -13.27
C THR A 700 37.29 -0.76 -13.57
N LEU A 701 37.25 -0.34 -14.85
CA LEU A 701 36.80 1.00 -15.25
C LEU A 701 35.36 1.31 -14.84
N LEU A 702 34.44 0.36 -15.03
CA LEU A 702 33.04 0.52 -14.63
C LEU A 702 32.87 0.61 -13.12
N VAL A 703 33.65 -0.18 -12.37
CA VAL A 703 33.60 -0.22 -10.91
C VAL A 703 34.16 1.08 -10.32
N GLN A 704 35.30 1.55 -10.82
CA GLN A 704 35.91 2.82 -10.43
C GLN A 704 34.97 3.99 -10.75
N GLY A 705 34.35 3.99 -11.93
CA GLY A 705 33.37 5.00 -12.32
C GLY A 705 32.12 5.00 -11.43
N ALA A 706 31.63 3.82 -11.04
CA ALA A 706 30.53 3.71 -10.09
C ALA A 706 30.94 4.21 -8.68
N CYS A 707 32.13 3.85 -8.20
CA CYS A 707 32.66 4.32 -6.92
C CYS A 707 32.73 5.87 -6.89
N LEU A 708 33.29 6.50 -7.91
CA LEU A 708 33.36 7.97 -8.02
C LEU A 708 31.98 8.63 -7.98
N LYS A 709 30.97 8.00 -8.58
CA LYS A 709 29.61 8.52 -8.63
C LYS A 709 28.87 8.39 -7.29
N TYR A 710 28.98 7.26 -6.62
CA TYR A 710 28.15 6.95 -5.44
C TYR A 710 28.87 7.15 -4.10
N PHE A 711 30.21 7.22 -4.06
CA PHE A 711 30.93 7.47 -2.82
C PHE A 711 30.63 8.86 -2.22
N PRO A 712 30.53 9.97 -2.98
CA PRO A 712 30.20 11.29 -2.41
C PRO A 712 28.86 11.32 -1.67
N THR A 713 27.87 10.53 -2.08
CA THR A 713 26.56 10.49 -1.41
C THR A 713 26.62 9.84 -0.02
N THR A 714 27.74 9.18 0.34
CA THR A 714 27.97 8.62 1.68
C THR A 714 28.46 9.68 2.69
N ILE A 715 28.98 10.82 2.23
CA ILE A 715 29.62 11.85 3.07
C ILE A 715 28.72 12.30 4.23
N PRO A 716 27.43 12.66 4.03
CA PRO A 716 26.56 13.10 5.13
C PRO A 716 26.41 12.04 6.23
N HIS A 717 26.42 10.76 5.84
CA HIS A 717 26.28 9.65 6.77
C HIS A 717 27.59 9.37 7.51
N LEU A 718 28.73 9.35 6.81
CA LEU A 718 30.04 9.14 7.42
C LEU A 718 30.39 10.22 8.45
N LEU A 719 29.99 11.47 8.21
CA LEU A 719 30.20 12.58 9.13
C LEU A 719 29.53 12.40 10.50
N ARG A 720 28.56 11.48 10.64
CA ARG A 720 27.91 11.17 11.92
C ARG A 720 28.79 10.31 12.84
N VAL A 721 29.74 9.57 12.30
CA VAL A 721 30.55 8.57 13.05
C VAL A 721 32.05 8.65 12.77
N TYR A 722 32.49 9.53 11.87
CA TYR A 722 33.88 9.61 11.42
C TYR A 722 34.35 11.05 11.27
N SER A 723 35.63 11.31 11.56
CA SER A 723 36.20 12.66 11.56
C SER A 723 36.20 13.25 10.15
N GLY A 724 35.62 14.46 9.99
CA GLY A 724 35.65 15.20 8.73
C GLY A 724 37.08 15.49 8.22
N LYS A 725 38.04 15.70 9.12
CA LYS A 725 39.46 15.89 8.76
C LYS A 725 40.06 14.63 8.14
N GLN A 726 39.83 13.47 8.75
CA GLN A 726 40.30 12.19 8.24
C GLN A 726 39.61 11.84 6.91
N LEU A 727 38.30 12.07 6.81
CA LEU A 727 37.55 11.87 5.57
C LEU A 727 38.08 12.76 4.44
N SER A 728 38.41 14.02 4.74
CA SER A 728 39.00 14.96 3.76
C SER A 728 40.34 14.48 3.22
N ASN A 729 41.19 13.88 4.08
CA ASN A 729 42.44 13.28 3.66
C ASN A 729 42.22 12.07 2.74
N ILE A 730 41.28 11.18 3.09
CA ILE A 730 40.92 10.01 2.26
C ILE A 730 40.35 10.45 0.90
N LEU A 731 39.44 11.43 0.87
CA LEU A 731 38.86 11.94 -0.38
C LEU A 731 39.92 12.59 -1.27
N THR A 732 40.87 13.30 -0.66
CA THR A 732 42.03 13.84 -1.37
C THR A 732 42.86 12.71 -1.97
N GLU A 733 43.18 11.67 -1.19
CA GLU A 733 43.93 10.52 -1.66
C GLU A 733 43.20 9.80 -2.80
N LEU A 734 41.89 9.59 -2.67
CA LEU A 734 41.03 9.01 -3.70
C LEU A 734 41.16 9.77 -5.03
N LEU A 735 41.02 11.11 -4.99
CA LEU A 735 41.09 11.95 -6.18
C LEU A 735 42.49 11.94 -6.82
N MET A 736 43.55 11.91 -6.01
CA MET A 736 44.92 11.95 -6.51
C MET A 736 45.43 10.59 -7.00
N THR A 737 44.81 9.49 -6.57
CA THR A 737 45.24 8.13 -6.88
C THR A 737 44.85 7.69 -8.29
N LEU A 738 43.83 8.30 -8.92
CA LEU A 738 43.44 7.98 -10.29
C LEU A 738 44.55 8.34 -11.30
N PRO A 739 44.90 7.43 -12.23
CA PRO A 739 45.83 7.72 -13.32
C PRO A 739 45.38 8.93 -14.17
N PRO A 740 46.33 9.73 -14.70
CA PRO A 740 46.02 10.85 -15.59
C PRO A 740 45.21 10.41 -16.83
N GLY A 741 44.21 11.18 -17.22
CA GLY A 741 43.34 10.89 -18.38
C GLY A 741 42.29 9.79 -18.16
N ARG A 742 42.29 9.11 -17.01
CA ARG A 742 41.31 8.07 -16.69
C ARG A 742 40.15 8.64 -15.89
N LEU A 743 38.92 8.43 -16.37
CA LEU A 743 37.67 8.85 -15.70
C LEU A 743 37.64 10.35 -15.33
N THR A 744 38.29 11.21 -16.12
CA THR A 744 38.42 12.66 -15.86
C THR A 744 37.05 13.31 -15.60
N LYS A 745 36.05 12.99 -16.42
CA LYS A 745 34.68 13.50 -16.24
C LYS A 745 34.07 13.07 -14.91
N GLN A 746 34.12 11.79 -14.58
CA GLN A 746 33.57 11.26 -13.33
C GLN A 746 34.30 11.85 -12.12
N LYS A 747 35.63 12.00 -12.20
CA LYS A 747 36.44 12.64 -11.16
C LYS A 747 35.98 14.08 -10.90
N MET A 748 35.69 14.85 -11.95
CA MET A 748 35.18 16.21 -11.81
C MET A 748 33.74 16.27 -11.27
N MET A 749 32.89 15.31 -11.63
CA MET A 749 31.58 15.16 -11.00
C MET A 749 31.71 14.86 -9.50
N THR A 750 32.62 13.97 -9.11
CA THR A 750 32.92 13.69 -7.69
C THR A 750 33.40 14.93 -6.96
N VAL A 751 34.30 15.72 -7.56
CA VAL A 751 34.76 17.00 -6.98
C VAL A 751 33.58 17.95 -6.76
N ASN A 752 32.71 18.08 -7.76
CA ASN A 752 31.50 18.89 -7.65
C ASN A 752 30.62 18.44 -6.48
N ASP A 753 30.39 17.13 -6.34
CA ASP A 753 29.55 16.58 -5.28
C ASP A 753 30.19 16.77 -3.89
N ILE A 754 31.52 16.66 -3.77
CA ILE A 754 32.25 16.94 -2.51
C ILE A 754 32.09 18.42 -2.11
N VAL A 755 32.23 19.35 -3.06
CA VAL A 755 32.14 20.80 -2.80
C VAL A 755 30.74 21.21 -2.33
N HIS A 756 29.70 20.54 -2.83
CA HIS A 756 28.31 20.77 -2.41
C HIS A 756 27.88 19.93 -1.19
N SER A 757 28.77 19.11 -0.65
CA SER A 757 28.47 18.29 0.54
C SER A 757 28.64 19.07 1.86
N PRO A 758 28.02 18.61 2.96
CA PRO A 758 28.19 19.21 4.28
C PRO A 758 29.65 19.26 4.76
N LEU A 759 30.52 18.39 4.24
CA LEU A 759 31.95 18.36 4.56
C LEU A 759 32.63 19.69 4.21
N PHE A 760 32.24 20.30 3.09
CA PHE A 760 32.87 21.52 2.60
C PHE A 760 32.42 22.78 3.36
N LEU A 761 31.40 22.69 4.21
CA LEU A 761 31.01 23.79 5.09
C LEU A 761 32.03 24.00 6.22
N ASN A 762 32.76 22.94 6.60
CA ASN A 762 33.76 23.00 7.66
C ASN A 762 35.08 23.61 7.16
N VAL A 763 35.55 24.65 7.86
CA VAL A 763 36.81 25.38 7.53
C VAL A 763 38.02 24.46 7.51
N ASP A 764 38.14 23.57 8.48
CA ASP A 764 39.28 22.66 8.59
C ASP A 764 39.31 21.62 7.46
N CYS A 765 38.14 21.15 7.04
CA CYS A 765 38.01 20.20 5.93
C CYS A 765 38.34 20.88 4.59
N ARG A 766 37.89 22.12 4.40
CA ARG A 766 38.25 22.95 3.24
C ARG A 766 39.74 23.20 3.14
N ALA A 767 40.42 23.46 4.26
CA ALA A 767 41.86 23.68 4.27
C ALA A 767 42.65 22.50 3.67
N ILE A 768 42.11 21.28 3.77
CA ILE A 768 42.68 20.06 3.18
C ILE A 768 42.27 19.90 1.70
N LEU A 769 40.97 20.01 1.41
CA LEU A 769 40.41 19.69 0.09
C LEU A 769 40.69 20.77 -0.96
N LEU A 770 40.52 22.05 -0.61
CA LEU A 770 40.54 23.16 -1.55
C LEU A 770 41.86 23.27 -2.32
N PRO A 771 43.06 23.21 -1.68
CA PRO A 771 44.33 23.31 -2.41
C PRO A 771 44.47 22.25 -3.50
N ARG A 772 43.96 21.05 -3.26
CA ARG A 772 44.08 19.91 -4.17
C ARG A 772 43.06 19.98 -5.30
N ILE A 773 41.83 20.38 -4.98
CA ILE A 773 40.79 20.64 -5.98
C ILE A 773 41.22 21.78 -6.92
N THR A 774 41.79 22.87 -6.41
CA THR A 774 42.22 24.00 -7.25
C THR A 774 43.32 23.58 -8.23
N VAL A 775 44.28 22.75 -7.80
CA VAL A 775 45.30 22.19 -8.70
C VAL A 775 44.66 21.36 -9.80
N LEU A 776 43.75 20.43 -9.45
CA LEU A 776 43.06 19.59 -10.42
C LEU A 776 42.28 20.41 -11.45
N VAL A 777 41.55 21.44 -11.01
CA VAL A 777 40.77 22.33 -11.89
C VAL A 777 41.70 23.13 -12.79
N ARG A 778 42.78 23.70 -12.25
CA ARG A 778 43.77 24.45 -13.03
C ARG A 778 44.37 23.59 -14.12
N ASP A 779 44.84 22.39 -13.78
CA ASP A 779 45.52 21.51 -14.73
C ASP A 779 44.60 21.13 -15.91
N LEU A 780 43.29 20.93 -15.66
CA LEU A 780 42.30 20.69 -16.71
C LEU A 780 42.04 21.92 -17.59
N LEU A 781 41.91 23.10 -16.97
CA LEU A 781 41.74 24.36 -17.71
C LEU A 781 42.96 24.66 -18.60
N GLU A 782 44.17 24.37 -18.11
CA GLU A 782 45.41 24.53 -18.87
C GLU A 782 45.52 23.51 -20.02
N ALA A 783 45.04 22.28 -19.81
CA ALA A 783 44.99 21.23 -20.82
C ALA A 783 43.93 21.46 -21.92
N LYS A 784 43.02 22.44 -21.74
CA LYS A 784 41.83 22.67 -22.61
C LYS A 784 40.94 21.43 -22.77
N GLU A 785 40.92 20.56 -21.77
CA GLU A 785 39.97 19.45 -21.70
C GLU A 785 38.66 19.99 -21.13
N GLU A 786 37.56 19.89 -21.89
CA GLU A 786 36.20 20.34 -21.48
C GLU A 786 35.56 19.46 -20.39
#